data_AF-A0A0F3GLS8-F1
#
_entry.id   AF-A0A0F3GLS8-F1
#
_cell.length_a   1.000
_cell.length_b   1.000
_cell.length_c   1.000
_cell.angle_alpha   90.00
_cell.angle_beta   90.00
_cell.angle_gamma   90.00
#
_symmetry.space_group_name_H-M   'P 1'
#
loop_
_entity.id
_entity.type
_entity.pdbx_description
1 polymer ?
#
loop_
_entity_poly.entity_id
_entity_poly.type
_entity_poly.pdbx_seq_one_letter_code
_entity_poly.pdbx_strand_id
1 'polypeptide(L)'
;MDVYAKSDPPETLQTHNQNLLACYETLKPYLDPEKVNKYDAVIKKILCYHDLGKLNHKFQNKLGLQEKAIIPELKDTQEVPHEWLSIAFITMEDKRYFHGFSTEKILFYKLVPYCVAFHHTRSYKFDAAAAKKTILLDLEKNKDKITFTSPLNADYDIEKDLRQLIESQAYYRHYFELIVFFKGILHKCDYTASAGIDAERPYRGNYRDDLARWLADKGWTLKPFQQEAKRLAAKNIILVAATGAGKTEYSMSWIDGAKAFYLLGLKMAVSEMYKRFREVFAKTDNNNVSLLHGDIVYALEDTDTAETYTERIETARKLCAPLTVATADQLVTAAFKYNGYELVYLTASYSKIVVDEIQSFAPDAIAAIVVFLKEIHRLGGKFLLMTATLPPFVKEELEALGNVEIPSPVLPDIRRHKIAVHEAEINESLAMILDALQAGRKVLVVCNTVKRAQEMYEALKHKETFLLHSRFIQRDRKRKEADIMAINEPQHPPVVWIATQVVEASLDLDFDVLFTECSPVDSLFQRFGRCYRKREYGLEPANIHIFSAKPFKGYDDVLMTRTYAHLKERYDGLFMTEEDKQAAIAYIFRDIETTKYYTSYKAYKSLLELGFKAQNRTEAQEMFRHIAFNYCVIPRPVYNACEKEITETLGTIEARGVSFDDRLRAKAALRQYTVGVQLFDRKRLMNVAGSAYCKRNSICIINDVTYSFEKGIELNEAVGAGVFID
;
A
#
# COMPACT_ATOMS: atom_id res chain seq x y z
N MET A 1 3.13 31.33 -33.78
CA MET A 1 3.90 30.07 -33.61
C MET A 1 3.44 29.50 -32.30
N ASP A 2 2.79 28.34 -32.34
CA ASP A 2 2.13 27.76 -31.17
C ASP A 2 3.17 27.27 -30.17
N VAL A 3 2.87 27.37 -28.88
CA VAL A 3 3.75 26.88 -27.81
C VAL A 3 3.15 25.58 -27.30
N TYR A 4 3.92 24.49 -27.36
CA TYR A 4 3.43 23.16 -27.02
C TYR A 4 3.79 22.75 -25.60
N ALA A 5 2.88 22.04 -24.93
CA ALA A 5 3.12 21.42 -23.63
C ALA A 5 3.60 19.96 -23.76
N LYS A 6 3.14 19.24 -24.80
CA LYS A 6 3.44 17.82 -25.06
C LYS A 6 3.47 17.51 -26.57
N SER A 7 4.12 16.41 -26.92
CA SER A 7 4.33 15.97 -28.30
C SER A 7 3.53 14.75 -28.75
N ASP A 8 2.97 13.97 -27.82
CA ASP A 8 2.24 12.74 -28.15
C ASP A 8 1.05 12.51 -27.19
N PRO A 9 -0.19 12.81 -27.62
CA PRO A 9 -0.49 13.60 -28.82
C PRO A 9 -0.01 15.07 -28.67
N PRO A 10 0.24 15.80 -29.78
CA PRO A 10 0.59 17.21 -29.72
C PRO A 10 -0.49 18.03 -28.99
N GLU A 11 -0.11 18.69 -27.90
CA GLU A 11 -1.01 19.50 -27.06
C GLU A 11 -0.39 20.88 -26.85
N THR A 12 -1.14 21.95 -27.15
CA THR A 12 -0.68 23.33 -26.90
C THR A 12 -0.71 23.66 -25.41
N LEU A 13 0.11 24.61 -24.97
CA LEU A 13 0.11 25.09 -23.59
C LEU A 13 -1.25 25.69 -23.18
N GLN A 14 -1.93 26.35 -24.13
CA GLN A 14 -3.27 26.91 -23.89
C GLN A 14 -4.31 25.80 -23.68
N THR A 15 -4.32 24.79 -24.55
CA THR A 15 -5.20 23.62 -24.42
C THR A 15 -4.94 22.87 -23.12
N HIS A 16 -3.67 22.66 -22.78
CA HIS A 16 -3.29 22.01 -21.53
C HIS A 16 -3.83 22.77 -20.31
N ASN A 17 -3.65 24.09 -20.26
CA ASN A 17 -4.17 24.92 -19.17
C ASN A 17 -5.71 24.89 -19.07
N GLN A 18 -6.43 24.83 -20.20
CA GLN A 18 -7.89 24.64 -20.21
C GLN A 18 -8.29 23.29 -19.62
N ASN A 19 -7.57 22.22 -19.97
CA ASN A 19 -7.80 20.88 -19.44
C ASN A 19 -7.54 20.80 -17.92
N LEU A 20 -6.53 21.51 -17.41
CA LEU A 20 -6.27 21.63 -15.97
C LEU A 20 -7.40 22.32 -15.23
N LEU A 21 -7.93 23.41 -15.79
CA LEU A 21 -9.06 24.13 -15.19
C LEU A 21 -10.33 23.29 -15.21
N ALA A 22 -10.59 22.55 -16.30
CA ALA A 22 -11.69 21.60 -16.35
C ALA A 22 -11.55 20.51 -15.26
N CYS A 23 -10.35 19.94 -15.11
CA CYS A 23 -10.06 18.99 -14.03
C CYS A 23 -10.33 19.60 -12.64
N TYR A 24 -9.89 20.84 -12.41
CA TYR A 24 -10.12 21.53 -11.14
C TYR A 24 -11.61 21.73 -10.84
N GLU A 25 -12.43 22.13 -11.82
CA GLU A 25 -13.87 22.29 -11.61
C GLU A 25 -14.55 20.94 -11.30
N THR A 26 -14.07 19.82 -11.84
CA THR A 26 -14.56 18.47 -11.45
C THR A 26 -14.10 18.02 -10.07
N LEU A 27 -12.93 18.48 -9.61
CA LEU A 27 -12.38 18.18 -8.28
C LEU A 27 -13.03 19.02 -7.17
N LYS A 28 -13.39 20.26 -7.49
CA LYS A 28 -13.90 21.28 -6.54
C LYS A 28 -15.02 20.80 -5.60
N PRO A 29 -16.01 19.98 -6.02
CA PRO A 29 -17.07 19.49 -5.13
C PRO A 29 -16.58 18.58 -4.00
N TYR A 30 -15.39 17.99 -4.12
CA TYR A 30 -14.80 17.10 -3.11
C TYR A 30 -13.94 17.86 -2.10
N LEU A 31 -13.52 19.07 -2.42
CA LEU A 31 -12.63 19.88 -1.59
C LEU A 31 -13.41 20.61 -0.49
N ASP A 32 -12.69 21.02 0.55
CA ASP A 32 -13.20 21.87 1.63
C ASP A 32 -13.79 23.17 1.04
N PRO A 33 -15.12 23.40 1.16
CA PRO A 33 -15.77 24.55 0.54
C PRO A 33 -15.28 25.90 1.07
N GLU A 34 -14.92 25.99 2.35
CA GLU A 34 -14.42 27.23 2.96
C GLU A 34 -13.03 27.58 2.39
N LYS A 35 -12.15 26.58 2.29
CA LYS A 35 -10.83 26.76 1.68
C LYS A 35 -10.92 27.09 0.20
N VAL A 36 -11.81 26.42 -0.54
CA VAL A 36 -12.07 26.72 -1.95
C VAL A 36 -12.53 28.17 -2.11
N ASN A 37 -13.55 28.60 -1.35
CA ASN A 37 -14.06 29.97 -1.43
C ASN A 37 -12.98 31.01 -1.12
N LYS A 38 -12.09 30.72 -0.16
CA LYS A 38 -10.99 31.60 0.20
C LYS A 38 -9.86 31.65 -0.84
N TYR A 39 -9.58 30.53 -1.50
CA TYR A 39 -8.34 30.35 -2.28
C TYR A 39 -8.55 30.06 -3.77
N ASP A 40 -9.78 30.06 -4.30
CA ASP A 40 -10.09 29.72 -5.71
C ASP A 40 -9.21 30.46 -6.71
N ALA A 41 -9.07 31.77 -6.55
CA ALA A 41 -8.22 32.60 -7.43
C ALA A 41 -6.73 32.25 -7.33
N VAL A 42 -6.25 31.88 -6.14
CA VAL A 42 -4.86 31.44 -5.92
C VAL A 42 -4.62 30.10 -6.60
N ILE A 43 -5.55 29.15 -6.47
CA ILE A 43 -5.47 27.83 -7.10
C ILE A 43 -5.40 27.97 -8.61
N LYS A 44 -6.30 28.75 -9.22
CA LYS A 44 -6.32 29.02 -10.66
C LYS A 44 -5.01 29.65 -11.15
N LYS A 45 -4.41 30.55 -10.37
CA LYS A 45 -3.09 31.13 -10.66
C LYS A 45 -1.98 30.08 -10.60
N ILE A 46 -1.95 29.21 -9.59
CA ILE A 46 -0.97 28.12 -9.50
C ILE A 46 -1.05 27.21 -10.72
N LEU A 47 -2.27 26.75 -11.08
CA LEU A 47 -2.50 25.90 -12.25
C LEU A 47 -2.06 26.59 -13.54
N CYS A 48 -2.31 27.89 -13.69
CA CYS A 48 -1.88 28.66 -14.85
C CYS A 48 -0.35 28.78 -14.95
N TYR A 49 0.33 29.09 -13.83
CA TYR A 49 1.76 29.39 -13.85
C TYR A 49 2.65 28.16 -13.97
N HIS A 50 2.25 27.00 -13.44
CA HIS A 50 3.18 25.88 -13.18
C HIS A 50 4.00 25.44 -14.40
N ASP A 51 3.43 25.56 -15.60
CA ASP A 51 3.98 25.09 -16.86
C ASP A 51 4.43 26.20 -17.82
N LEU A 52 4.30 27.48 -17.47
CA LEU A 52 4.66 28.58 -18.39
C LEU A 52 6.15 28.58 -18.75
N GLY A 53 7.01 28.02 -17.90
CA GLY A 53 8.42 27.80 -18.21
C GLY A 53 8.66 26.88 -19.40
N LYS A 54 7.66 26.08 -19.86
CA LYS A 54 7.76 25.26 -21.09
C LYS A 54 7.94 26.09 -22.35
N LEU A 55 7.68 27.41 -22.29
CA LEU A 55 7.97 28.37 -23.36
C LEU A 55 9.46 28.35 -23.79
N ASN A 56 10.38 27.93 -22.92
CA ASN A 56 11.81 27.97 -23.22
C ASN A 56 12.17 27.13 -24.46
N HIS A 57 13.12 27.65 -25.26
CA HIS A 57 13.51 27.05 -26.54
C HIS A 57 14.06 25.62 -26.38
N LYS A 58 14.76 25.31 -25.29
CA LYS A 58 15.33 23.96 -25.07
C LYS A 58 14.21 22.93 -24.88
N PHE A 59 13.15 23.28 -24.15
CA PHE A 59 11.97 22.44 -24.01
C PHE A 59 11.22 22.29 -25.34
N GLN A 60 10.94 23.40 -26.04
CA GLN A 60 10.25 23.34 -27.34
C GLN A 60 11.04 22.52 -28.37
N ASN A 61 12.37 22.65 -28.41
CA ASN A 61 13.25 21.86 -29.27
C ASN A 61 13.20 20.35 -28.95
N LYS A 62 12.99 19.97 -27.69
CA LYS A 62 12.86 18.56 -27.27
C LYS A 62 11.57 17.92 -27.75
N LEU A 63 10.48 18.70 -27.86
CA LEU A 63 9.20 18.19 -28.37
C LEU A 63 9.28 17.83 -29.86
N GLY A 64 10.17 18.47 -30.63
CA GLY A 64 10.41 18.16 -32.04
C GLY A 64 9.24 18.49 -32.98
N LEU A 65 8.26 19.27 -32.52
CA LEU A 65 7.08 19.67 -33.29
C LEU A 65 7.30 20.91 -34.18
N GLN A 66 8.43 21.59 -34.00
CA GLN A 66 8.76 22.85 -34.66
C GLN A 66 10.24 22.88 -35.08
N GLU A 67 10.59 23.84 -35.94
CA GLU A 67 11.98 24.11 -36.27
C GLU A 67 12.80 24.45 -35.02
N LYS A 68 14.02 23.91 -34.95
CA LYS A 68 14.88 24.10 -33.78
C LYS A 68 15.30 25.56 -33.66
N ALA A 69 14.87 26.20 -32.59
CA ALA A 69 15.34 27.54 -32.22
C ALA A 69 16.73 27.45 -31.57
N ILE A 70 17.67 28.28 -32.02
CA ILE A 70 19.02 28.37 -31.45
C ILE A 70 19.23 29.79 -30.94
N ILE A 71 19.56 29.92 -29.66
CA ILE A 71 19.96 31.19 -29.05
C ILE A 71 21.47 31.07 -28.74
N PRO A 72 22.35 31.72 -29.54
CA PRO A 72 23.80 31.54 -29.44
C PRO A 72 24.35 31.75 -28.03
N GLU A 73 23.83 32.74 -27.31
CA GLU A 73 24.23 33.07 -25.94
C GLU A 73 23.87 31.97 -24.94
N LEU A 74 22.88 31.12 -25.22
CA LEU A 74 22.42 30.05 -24.34
C LEU A 74 22.95 28.66 -24.72
N LYS A 75 23.79 28.56 -25.75
CA LYS A 75 24.32 27.30 -26.29
C LYS A 75 24.98 26.44 -25.22
N ASP A 76 25.91 27.03 -24.46
CA ASP A 76 26.68 26.33 -23.41
C ASP A 76 26.05 26.47 -22.01
N THR A 77 24.88 27.10 -21.91
CA THR A 77 24.19 27.27 -20.62
C THR A 77 23.53 25.95 -20.23
N GLN A 78 23.60 25.57 -18.96
CA GLN A 78 22.88 24.39 -18.47
C GLN A 78 21.37 24.54 -18.73
N GLU A 79 20.71 23.45 -19.10
CA GLU A 79 19.25 23.46 -19.22
C GLU A 79 18.58 23.56 -17.85
N VAL A 80 17.72 24.56 -17.71
CA VAL A 80 16.96 24.80 -16.48
C VAL A 80 15.58 24.15 -16.63
N PRO A 81 15.16 23.29 -15.70
CA PRO A 81 13.81 22.73 -15.65
C PRO A 81 12.71 23.79 -15.77
N HIS A 82 11.64 23.45 -16.50
CA HIS A 82 10.55 24.39 -16.80
C HIS A 82 9.87 24.89 -15.53
N GLU A 83 9.66 24.03 -14.52
CA GLU A 83 8.97 24.40 -13.29
C GLU A 83 9.74 25.45 -12.47
N TRP A 84 11.07 25.48 -12.59
CA TRP A 84 11.89 26.51 -11.96
C TRP A 84 11.80 27.82 -12.71
N LEU A 85 11.71 27.79 -14.04
CA LEU A 85 11.53 28.96 -14.90
C LEU A 85 10.11 29.55 -14.79
N SER A 86 9.10 28.71 -14.56
CA SER A 86 7.69 29.10 -14.40
C SER A 86 7.47 30.15 -13.29
N ILE A 87 8.32 30.17 -12.27
CA ILE A 87 8.27 31.13 -11.15
C ILE A 87 8.46 32.57 -11.64
N ALA A 88 9.21 32.77 -12.74
CA ALA A 88 9.49 34.09 -13.29
C ALA A 88 8.22 34.82 -13.78
N PHE A 89 7.15 34.08 -14.08
CA PHE A 89 5.86 34.61 -14.53
C PHE A 89 4.97 35.09 -13.38
N ILE A 90 5.34 34.85 -12.11
CA ILE A 90 4.57 35.35 -10.97
C ILE A 90 4.86 36.85 -10.80
N THR A 91 3.86 37.67 -11.14
CA THR A 91 4.01 39.13 -11.18
C THR A 91 4.15 39.75 -9.79
N MET A 92 4.63 41.01 -9.73
CA MET A 92 4.68 41.74 -8.47
C MET A 92 3.28 42.04 -7.91
N GLU A 93 2.27 42.19 -8.76
CA GLU A 93 0.88 42.33 -8.35
C GLU A 93 0.38 41.05 -7.69
N ASP A 94 0.66 39.89 -8.30
CA ASP A 94 0.33 38.58 -7.71
C ASP A 94 1.04 38.37 -6.38
N LYS A 95 2.33 38.72 -6.28
CA LYS A 95 3.07 38.64 -5.01
C LYS A 95 2.43 39.50 -3.92
N ARG A 96 1.98 40.73 -4.24
CA ARG A 96 1.27 41.60 -3.29
C ARG A 96 -0.09 41.01 -2.89
N TYR A 97 -0.83 40.46 -3.85
CA TYR A 97 -2.09 39.77 -3.60
C TYR A 97 -1.88 38.57 -2.66
N PHE A 98 -0.90 37.71 -2.95
CA PHE A 98 -0.54 36.57 -2.10
C PHE A 98 -0.05 37.00 -0.72
N HIS A 99 0.62 38.15 -0.61
CA HIS A 99 1.06 38.67 0.68
C HIS A 99 -0.11 38.91 1.64
N GLY A 100 -1.28 39.31 1.14
CA GLY A 100 -2.49 39.51 1.94
C GLY A 100 -3.02 38.25 2.66
N PHE A 101 -2.56 37.06 2.27
CA PHE A 101 -2.89 35.79 2.95
C PHE A 101 -1.82 35.35 3.95
N SER A 102 -0.75 36.13 4.12
CA SER A 102 0.35 35.79 5.04
C SER A 102 -0.08 35.97 6.50
N THR A 103 0.50 35.17 7.38
CA THR A 103 0.37 35.27 8.83
C THR A 103 1.76 35.39 9.46
N GLU A 104 1.83 35.57 10.78
CA GLU A 104 3.11 35.61 11.52
C GLU A 104 4.01 34.40 11.21
N LYS A 105 3.41 33.22 11.01
CA LYS A 105 4.15 31.96 10.81
C LYS A 105 4.15 31.48 9.35
N ILE A 106 3.38 32.11 8.47
CA ILE A 106 3.16 31.67 7.08
C ILE A 106 3.36 32.84 6.13
N LEU A 107 4.46 32.81 5.36
CA LEU A 107 4.73 33.74 4.28
C LEU A 107 4.08 33.21 2.99
N PHE A 108 2.81 33.54 2.79
CA PHE A 108 2.00 32.94 1.74
C PHE A 108 2.49 33.28 0.32
N TYR A 109 3.07 34.47 0.14
CA TYR A 109 3.71 34.87 -1.13
C TYR A 109 4.95 34.03 -1.49
N LYS A 110 5.53 33.27 -0.54
CA LYS A 110 6.59 32.28 -0.79
C LYS A 110 6.04 30.86 -0.99
N LEU A 111 4.87 30.56 -0.45
CA LEU A 111 4.22 29.27 -0.62
C LEU A 111 3.80 29.02 -2.07
N VAL A 112 3.17 29.99 -2.72
CA VAL A 112 2.72 29.87 -4.12
C VAL A 112 3.88 29.51 -5.08
N PRO A 113 4.99 30.27 -5.11
CA PRO A 113 6.14 29.91 -5.94
C PRO A 113 6.77 28.58 -5.52
N TYR A 114 6.72 28.19 -4.25
CA TYR A 114 7.20 26.87 -3.80
C TYR A 114 6.35 25.72 -4.40
N CYS A 115 5.02 25.85 -4.39
CA CYS A 115 4.14 24.87 -5.02
C CYS A 115 4.44 24.70 -6.50
N VAL A 116 4.72 25.80 -7.22
CA VAL A 116 5.13 25.78 -8.62
C VAL A 116 6.53 25.19 -8.79
N ALA A 117 7.52 25.61 -8.01
CA ALA A 117 8.91 25.20 -8.20
C ALA A 117 9.18 23.71 -7.97
N PHE A 118 8.39 23.07 -7.09
CA PHE A 118 8.70 21.74 -6.57
C PHE A 118 7.63 20.69 -6.89
N HIS A 119 6.76 20.92 -7.89
CA HIS A 119 5.74 19.94 -8.33
C HIS A 119 6.33 18.73 -9.09
N HIS A 120 7.61 18.80 -9.48
CA HIS A 120 8.36 17.68 -10.05
C HIS A 120 9.61 17.33 -9.22
N THR A 121 10.00 16.06 -9.24
CA THR A 121 11.22 15.60 -8.57
C THR A 121 12.41 15.86 -9.47
N ARG A 122 13.43 16.56 -8.97
CA ARG A 122 14.69 16.82 -9.69
C ARG A 122 15.89 16.36 -8.87
N SER A 123 16.87 15.77 -9.55
CA SER A 123 18.14 15.32 -8.96
C SER A 123 19.27 16.33 -9.14
N TYR A 124 19.05 17.38 -9.92
CA TYR A 124 20.05 18.41 -10.23
C TYR A 124 19.99 19.55 -9.21
N LYS A 125 21.13 20.23 -9.00
CA LYS A 125 21.18 21.46 -8.21
C LYS A 125 20.63 22.63 -9.03
N PHE A 126 19.96 23.57 -8.36
CA PHE A 126 19.51 24.81 -8.97
C PHE A 126 20.71 25.71 -9.34
N ASP A 127 20.70 26.24 -10.56
CA ASP A 127 21.68 27.22 -11.05
C ASP A 127 20.97 28.55 -11.34
N ALA A 128 21.12 29.51 -10.43
CA ALA A 128 20.51 30.83 -10.52
C ALA A 128 21.03 31.64 -11.73
N ALA A 129 22.30 31.49 -12.10
CA ALA A 129 22.89 32.22 -13.22
C ALA A 129 22.33 31.69 -14.55
N ALA A 130 22.24 30.37 -14.70
CA ALA A 130 21.62 29.75 -15.87
C ALA A 130 20.13 30.12 -15.97
N ALA A 131 19.39 30.12 -14.86
CA ALA A 131 17.99 30.53 -14.82
C ALA A 131 17.82 31.99 -15.25
N LYS A 132 18.56 32.91 -14.65
CA LYS A 132 18.53 34.34 -14.98
C LYS A 132 18.83 34.60 -16.46
N LYS A 133 19.87 33.95 -16.99
CA LYS A 133 20.25 34.08 -18.40
C LYS A 133 19.15 33.55 -19.34
N THR A 134 18.58 32.40 -19.01
CA THR A 134 17.48 31.80 -19.79
C THR A 134 16.24 32.69 -19.77
N ILE A 135 15.86 33.24 -18.62
CA ILE A 135 14.70 34.12 -18.50
C ILE A 135 14.87 35.38 -19.37
N LEU A 136 16.00 36.07 -19.24
CA LEU A 136 16.21 37.36 -19.92
C LEU A 136 16.43 37.23 -21.43
N LEU A 137 17.14 36.19 -21.88
CA LEU A 137 17.52 36.05 -23.28
C LEU A 137 16.53 35.23 -24.11
N ASP A 138 15.67 34.44 -23.47
CA ASP A 138 14.70 33.57 -24.13
C ASP A 138 13.26 33.90 -23.73
N LEU A 139 12.89 33.68 -22.46
CA LEU A 139 11.48 33.79 -22.03
C LEU A 139 10.93 35.21 -22.16
N GLU A 140 11.68 36.22 -21.71
CA GLU A 140 11.26 37.63 -21.76
C GLU A 140 11.00 38.09 -23.19
N LYS A 141 11.77 37.58 -24.16
CA LYS A 141 11.62 37.91 -25.59
C LYS A 141 10.47 37.16 -26.27
N ASN A 142 10.04 36.04 -25.68
CA ASN A 142 9.06 35.13 -26.27
C ASN A 142 7.71 35.12 -25.53
N LYS A 143 7.57 35.80 -24.39
CA LYS A 143 6.38 35.80 -23.52
C LYS A 143 5.09 36.24 -24.21
N ASP A 144 5.19 37.11 -25.23
CA ASP A 144 4.02 37.56 -26.00
C ASP A 144 3.36 36.41 -26.78
N LYS A 145 4.11 35.32 -27.09
CA LYS A 145 3.56 34.12 -27.74
C LYS A 145 2.50 33.41 -26.91
N ILE A 146 2.50 33.63 -25.59
CA ILE A 146 1.51 33.10 -24.66
C ILE A 146 0.63 34.22 -24.09
N THR A 147 0.57 35.37 -24.76
CA THR A 147 -0.22 36.56 -24.37
C THR A 147 0.15 37.14 -23.00
N PHE A 148 1.38 36.91 -22.52
CA PHE A 148 1.84 37.42 -21.23
C PHE A 148 2.63 38.73 -21.40
N THR A 149 2.16 39.83 -20.81
CA THR A 149 2.69 41.18 -21.08
C THR A 149 3.59 41.74 -19.98
N SER A 150 3.43 41.28 -18.73
CA SER A 150 4.22 41.80 -17.60
C SER A 150 5.71 41.43 -17.70
N PRO A 151 6.64 42.23 -17.16
CA PRO A 151 8.06 41.85 -17.07
C PRO A 151 8.25 40.60 -16.20
N LEU A 152 9.13 39.68 -16.62
CA LEU A 152 9.44 38.48 -15.86
C LEU A 152 10.46 38.77 -14.74
N ASN A 153 10.29 38.11 -13.59
CA ASN A 153 11.24 38.20 -12.49
C ASN A 153 12.37 37.17 -12.66
N ALA A 154 13.57 37.63 -13.00
CA ALA A 154 14.74 36.77 -13.17
C ALA A 154 15.64 36.65 -11.91
N ASP A 155 15.30 37.35 -10.82
CA ASP A 155 16.12 37.40 -9.61
C ASP A 155 15.44 36.60 -8.49
N TYR A 156 15.84 35.34 -8.34
CA TYR A 156 15.41 34.44 -7.27
C TYR A 156 16.36 33.24 -7.13
N ASP A 157 16.38 32.65 -5.94
CA ASP A 157 17.03 31.39 -5.62
C ASP A 157 16.00 30.45 -4.96
N ILE A 158 15.54 29.43 -5.69
CA ILE A 158 14.47 28.55 -5.20
C ILE A 158 14.87 27.76 -3.94
N GLU A 159 16.16 27.52 -3.73
CA GLU A 159 16.64 26.80 -2.56
C GLU A 159 16.66 27.73 -1.35
N LYS A 160 17.28 28.90 -1.48
CA LYS A 160 17.40 29.87 -0.36
C LYS A 160 16.09 30.58 -0.06
N ASP A 161 15.40 31.04 -1.08
CA ASP A 161 14.24 31.92 -0.91
C ASP A 161 12.99 31.14 -0.48
N LEU A 162 12.88 29.88 -0.91
CA LEU A 162 11.69 29.04 -0.76
C LEU A 162 11.96 27.77 0.06
N ARG A 163 12.81 26.85 -0.44
CA ARG A 163 12.93 25.51 0.15
C ARG A 163 13.46 25.54 1.58
N GLN A 164 14.56 26.25 1.83
CA GLN A 164 15.18 26.32 3.16
C GLN A 164 14.23 26.88 4.22
N LEU A 165 13.36 27.82 3.85
CA LEU A 165 12.35 28.36 4.75
C LEU A 165 11.23 27.34 5.00
N ILE A 166 10.54 26.93 3.93
CA ILE A 166 9.29 26.17 4.01
C ILE A 166 9.53 24.74 4.53
N GLU A 167 10.65 24.14 4.18
CA GLU A 167 10.99 22.77 4.57
C GLU A 167 11.78 22.69 5.88
N SER A 168 12.12 23.82 6.49
CA SER A 168 12.76 23.81 7.80
C SER A 168 11.85 23.17 8.85
N GLN A 169 12.47 22.47 9.81
CA GLN A 169 11.75 21.79 10.88
C GLN A 169 10.86 22.74 11.71
N ALA A 170 11.28 24.00 11.86
CA ALA A 170 10.55 25.02 12.60
C ALA A 170 9.26 25.47 11.89
N TYR A 171 9.27 25.50 10.56
CA TYR A 171 8.18 26.10 9.77
C TYR A 171 7.30 25.06 9.05
N TYR A 172 7.84 23.89 8.69
CA TYR A 172 7.13 22.91 7.86
C TYR A 172 5.75 22.53 8.41
N ARG A 173 5.62 22.40 9.73
CA ARG A 173 4.33 22.08 10.38
C ARG A 173 3.24 23.13 10.13
N HIS A 174 3.62 24.40 9.96
CA HIS A 174 2.71 25.51 9.65
C HIS A 174 2.31 25.54 8.17
N TYR A 175 3.19 25.08 7.27
CA TYR A 175 2.90 25.04 5.84
C TYR A 175 2.23 23.73 5.39
N PHE A 176 2.37 22.64 6.15
CA PHE A 176 1.96 21.29 5.75
C PHE A 176 0.56 21.24 5.12
N GLU A 177 -0.45 21.76 5.81
CA GLU A 177 -1.85 21.69 5.35
C GLU A 177 -2.07 22.49 4.06
N LEU A 178 -1.42 23.65 3.95
CA LEU A 178 -1.51 24.48 2.75
C LEU A 178 -0.72 23.86 1.59
N ILE A 179 0.43 23.25 1.84
CA ILE A 179 1.20 22.51 0.81
C ILE A 179 0.37 21.35 0.28
N VAL A 180 -0.22 20.54 1.18
CA VAL A 180 -1.11 19.45 0.79
C VAL A 180 -2.27 19.98 -0.04
N PHE A 181 -2.89 21.08 0.37
CA PHE A 181 -4.01 21.67 -0.36
C PHE A 181 -3.60 22.17 -1.74
N PHE A 182 -2.65 23.10 -1.85
CA PHE A 182 -2.29 23.71 -3.13
C PHE A 182 -1.52 22.79 -4.06
N LYS A 183 -0.44 22.18 -3.56
CA LYS A 183 0.42 21.32 -4.37
C LYS A 183 -0.26 19.98 -4.66
N GLY A 184 -1.09 19.48 -3.75
CA GLY A 184 -1.94 18.33 -4.01
C GLY A 184 -2.94 18.60 -5.14
N ILE A 185 -3.58 19.79 -5.17
CA ILE A 185 -4.55 20.13 -6.23
C ILE A 185 -3.82 20.24 -7.56
N LEU A 186 -2.66 20.89 -7.56
CA LEU A 186 -1.80 20.98 -8.73
C LEU A 186 -1.43 19.58 -9.25
N HIS A 187 -0.89 18.71 -8.40
CA HIS A 187 -0.57 17.33 -8.80
C HIS A 187 -1.79 16.58 -9.32
N LYS A 188 -2.93 16.69 -8.65
CA LYS A 188 -4.16 15.99 -9.03
C LYS A 188 -4.57 16.43 -10.44
N CYS A 189 -4.69 17.73 -10.67
CA CYS A 189 -5.13 18.27 -11.96
C CYS A 189 -4.12 18.00 -13.07
N ASP A 190 -2.83 18.24 -12.84
CA ASP A 190 -1.78 17.99 -13.84
C ASP A 190 -1.73 16.53 -14.27
N TYR A 191 -1.75 15.63 -13.29
CA TYR A 191 -1.66 14.22 -13.58
C TYR A 191 -2.89 13.66 -14.30
N THR A 192 -4.10 14.13 -13.96
CA THR A 192 -5.33 13.63 -14.59
C THR A 192 -5.58 14.27 -15.94
N ALA A 193 -5.33 15.58 -16.10
CA ALA A 193 -5.37 16.26 -17.40
C ALA A 193 -4.36 15.63 -18.37
N SER A 194 -3.17 15.29 -17.88
CA SER A 194 -2.15 14.63 -18.69
C SER A 194 -2.48 13.19 -19.07
N ALA A 195 -3.30 12.50 -18.28
CA ALA A 195 -3.79 11.16 -18.60
C ALA A 195 -5.11 11.17 -19.39
N GLY A 196 -5.75 12.33 -19.58
CA GLY A 196 -7.06 12.44 -20.22
C GLY A 196 -8.19 11.80 -19.41
N ILE A 197 -8.09 11.81 -18.07
CA ILE A 197 -9.08 11.22 -17.17
C ILE A 197 -9.67 12.27 -16.21
N ASP A 198 -10.86 11.97 -15.67
CA ASP A 198 -11.48 12.81 -14.66
C ASP A 198 -10.62 12.93 -13.39
N ALA A 199 -10.62 14.13 -12.78
CA ALA A 199 -9.92 14.36 -11.52
C ALA A 199 -10.48 13.49 -10.39
N GLU A 200 -11.81 13.31 -10.36
CA GLU A 200 -12.48 12.40 -9.44
C GLU A 200 -13.68 11.75 -10.10
N ARG A 201 -13.81 10.43 -9.97
CA ARG A 201 -14.99 9.72 -10.45
C ARG A 201 -16.01 9.60 -9.32
N PRO A 202 -17.25 10.05 -9.52
CA PRO A 202 -18.31 9.77 -8.57
C PRO A 202 -18.70 8.30 -8.64
N TYR A 203 -19.22 7.78 -7.52
CA TYR A 203 -19.87 6.47 -7.53
C TYR A 203 -21.07 6.48 -8.47
N ARG A 204 -21.17 5.48 -9.36
CA ARG A 204 -22.29 5.31 -10.30
C ARG A 204 -23.27 4.26 -9.78
N GLY A 205 -24.54 4.64 -9.63
CA GLY A 205 -25.58 3.84 -9.00
C GLY A 205 -25.95 4.35 -7.60
N ASN A 206 -26.58 3.50 -6.80
CA ASN A 206 -26.86 3.79 -5.39
C ASN A 206 -26.11 2.81 -4.50
N TYR A 207 -25.07 3.30 -3.81
CA TYR A 207 -24.20 2.49 -2.97
C TYR A 207 -24.97 1.64 -1.95
N ARG A 208 -26.01 2.23 -1.33
CA ARG A 208 -26.80 1.55 -0.31
C ARG A 208 -27.66 0.45 -0.90
N ASP A 209 -28.23 0.68 -2.07
CA ASP A 209 -29.05 -0.31 -2.76
C ASP A 209 -28.19 -1.45 -3.30
N ASP A 210 -26.97 -1.17 -3.76
CA ASP A 210 -25.99 -2.18 -4.20
C ASP A 210 -25.59 -3.10 -3.04
N LEU A 211 -25.30 -2.53 -1.87
CA LEU A 211 -25.03 -3.30 -0.65
C LEU A 211 -26.25 -4.12 -0.20
N ALA A 212 -27.44 -3.50 -0.15
CA ALA A 212 -28.67 -4.17 0.27
C ALA A 212 -29.05 -5.33 -0.65
N ARG A 213 -28.92 -5.15 -1.98
CA ARG A 213 -29.14 -6.20 -2.98
C ARG A 213 -28.18 -7.37 -2.77
N TRP A 214 -26.89 -7.09 -2.59
CA TRP A 214 -25.91 -8.16 -2.35
C TRP A 214 -26.19 -8.92 -1.04
N LEU A 215 -26.56 -8.22 0.04
CA LEU A 215 -26.95 -8.88 1.29
C LEU A 215 -28.18 -9.77 1.10
N ALA A 216 -29.20 -9.29 0.38
CA ALA A 216 -30.40 -10.05 0.06
C ALA A 216 -30.08 -11.29 -0.82
N ASP A 217 -29.23 -11.15 -1.83
CA ASP A 217 -28.76 -12.25 -2.69
C ASP A 217 -28.08 -13.37 -1.88
N LYS A 218 -27.38 -13.00 -0.79
CA LYS A 218 -26.72 -13.94 0.13
C LYS A 218 -27.65 -14.47 1.23
N GLY A 219 -28.87 -13.95 1.35
CA GLY A 219 -29.77 -14.23 2.48
C GLY A 219 -29.25 -13.71 3.82
N TRP A 220 -28.43 -12.65 3.79
CA TRP A 220 -27.79 -12.08 4.97
C TRP A 220 -28.53 -10.85 5.48
N THR A 221 -28.49 -10.65 6.79
CA THR A 221 -28.99 -9.42 7.44
C THR A 221 -27.87 -8.84 8.29
N LEU A 222 -27.72 -7.51 8.25
CA LEU A 222 -26.73 -6.81 9.06
C LEU A 222 -27.01 -7.01 10.55
N LYS A 223 -25.99 -7.36 11.31
CA LYS A 223 -26.01 -7.46 12.77
C LYS A 223 -26.16 -6.06 13.41
N PRO A 224 -26.61 -5.95 14.66
CA PRO A 224 -26.84 -4.66 15.31
C PRO A 224 -25.63 -3.70 15.26
N PHE A 225 -24.42 -4.20 15.55
CA PHE A 225 -23.22 -3.36 15.50
C PHE A 225 -22.88 -2.90 14.06
N GLN A 226 -23.21 -3.69 13.03
CA GLN A 226 -23.00 -3.32 11.62
C GLN A 226 -23.99 -2.25 11.17
N GLN A 227 -25.23 -2.29 11.70
CA GLN A 227 -26.23 -1.25 11.44
C GLN A 227 -25.82 0.08 12.07
N GLU A 228 -25.23 0.05 13.27
CA GLU A 228 -24.75 1.25 13.97
C GLU A 228 -23.60 1.95 13.23
N ALA A 229 -22.81 1.22 12.43
CA ALA A 229 -21.73 1.77 11.61
C ALA A 229 -22.17 2.97 10.77
N LYS A 230 -23.42 2.95 10.28
CA LYS A 230 -24.02 4.03 9.49
C LYS A 230 -24.20 5.32 10.31
N ARG A 231 -24.63 5.22 11.57
CA ARG A 231 -24.77 6.40 12.45
C ARG A 231 -23.42 7.04 12.73
N LEU A 232 -22.36 6.23 12.76
CA LEU A 232 -21.00 6.67 13.03
C LEU A 232 -20.22 7.03 11.74
N ALA A 233 -20.86 7.04 10.57
CA ALA A 233 -20.21 7.24 9.27
C ALA A 233 -19.47 8.58 9.11
N ALA A 234 -19.78 9.59 9.94
CA ALA A 234 -19.10 10.89 9.95
C ALA A 234 -17.96 10.99 10.99
N LYS A 235 -17.73 9.94 11.77
CA LYS A 235 -16.75 9.87 12.86
C LYS A 235 -15.55 9.02 12.45
N ASN A 236 -14.43 9.25 13.14
CA ASN A 236 -13.31 8.33 13.11
C ASN A 236 -13.60 7.19 14.09
N ILE A 237 -13.24 5.96 13.76
CA ILE A 237 -13.63 4.79 14.54
C ILE A 237 -12.44 3.88 14.77
N ILE A 238 -12.32 3.37 16.01
CA ILE A 238 -11.49 2.21 16.34
C ILE A 238 -12.44 1.06 16.68
N LEU A 239 -12.57 0.09 15.79
CA LEU A 239 -13.42 -1.09 15.96
C LEU A 239 -12.58 -2.29 16.40
N VAL A 240 -12.80 -2.75 17.63
CA VAL A 240 -12.28 -4.03 18.11
C VAL A 240 -13.35 -5.10 17.94
N ALA A 241 -13.10 -6.10 17.10
CA ALA A 241 -14.06 -7.16 16.83
C ALA A 241 -13.36 -8.46 16.46
N ALA A 242 -13.83 -9.58 17.02
CA ALA A 242 -13.25 -10.90 16.80
C ALA A 242 -13.26 -11.29 15.31
N THR A 243 -12.34 -12.17 14.93
CA THR A 243 -12.28 -12.68 13.56
C THR A 243 -13.57 -13.42 13.22
N GLY A 244 -14.15 -13.10 12.05
CA GLY A 244 -15.45 -13.64 11.63
C GLY A 244 -16.68 -12.91 12.21
N ALA A 245 -16.52 -11.88 13.04
CA ALA A 245 -17.64 -11.09 13.55
C ALA A 245 -18.43 -10.37 12.43
N GLY A 246 -17.79 -10.09 11.30
CA GLY A 246 -18.34 -9.35 10.16
C GLY A 246 -17.86 -7.90 10.09
N LYS A 247 -16.54 -7.69 10.31
CA LYS A 247 -15.88 -6.38 10.24
C LYS A 247 -15.96 -5.76 8.84
N THR A 248 -15.90 -6.59 7.80
CA THR A 248 -16.00 -6.15 6.41
C THR A 248 -17.35 -5.50 6.10
N GLU A 249 -18.47 -6.12 6.47
CA GLU A 249 -19.82 -5.54 6.33
C GLU A 249 -19.97 -4.24 7.13
N TYR A 250 -19.38 -4.18 8.33
CA TYR A 250 -19.33 -2.95 9.12
C TYR A 250 -18.65 -1.83 8.34
N SER A 251 -17.49 -2.11 7.75
CA SER A 251 -16.75 -1.11 6.96
C SER A 251 -17.51 -0.64 5.73
N MET A 252 -18.20 -1.54 5.02
CA MET A 252 -19.06 -1.17 3.88
C MET A 252 -20.20 -0.26 4.33
N SER A 253 -20.83 -0.58 5.45
CA SER A 253 -21.89 0.24 6.04
C SER A 253 -21.38 1.62 6.52
N TRP A 254 -20.14 1.67 7.03
CA TRP A 254 -19.48 2.92 7.45
C TRP A 254 -19.03 3.80 6.28
N ILE A 255 -18.58 3.19 5.17
CA ILE A 255 -18.18 3.92 3.95
C ILE A 255 -19.35 4.75 3.41
N ASP A 256 -20.53 4.14 3.33
CA ASP A 256 -21.81 4.81 3.04
C ASP A 256 -21.77 5.69 1.77
N GLY A 257 -21.18 5.16 0.69
CA GLY A 257 -21.09 5.84 -0.62
C GLY A 257 -20.05 6.95 -0.73
N ALA A 258 -19.32 7.28 0.34
CA ALA A 258 -18.21 8.20 0.27
C ALA A 258 -17.02 7.59 -0.49
N LYS A 259 -16.17 8.45 -1.05
CA LYS A 259 -14.88 8.02 -1.59
C LYS A 259 -14.08 7.31 -0.50
N ALA A 260 -13.57 6.11 -0.78
CA ALA A 260 -12.93 5.30 0.23
C ALA A 260 -11.73 4.48 -0.26
N PHE A 261 -10.78 4.29 0.64
CA PHE A 261 -9.64 3.40 0.49
C PHE A 261 -9.71 2.30 1.55
N TYR A 262 -9.69 1.03 1.12
CA TYR A 262 -9.59 -0.12 2.00
C TYR A 262 -8.17 -0.66 1.98
N LEU A 263 -7.45 -0.47 3.08
CA LEU A 263 -6.03 -0.76 3.21
C LEU A 263 -5.81 -2.07 3.98
N LEU A 264 -5.03 -2.98 3.39
CA LEU A 264 -4.56 -4.22 4.06
C LEU A 264 -3.04 -4.35 3.98
N GLY A 265 -2.43 -5.11 4.90
CA GLY A 265 -0.98 -5.34 4.91
C GLY A 265 -0.48 -6.33 3.86
N LEU A 266 -1.32 -7.27 3.45
CA LEU A 266 -0.93 -8.40 2.62
C LEU A 266 -1.59 -8.34 1.23
N LYS A 267 -0.79 -8.48 0.17
CA LYS A 267 -1.26 -8.45 -1.23
C LYS A 267 -2.37 -9.47 -1.53
N MET A 268 -2.31 -10.65 -0.92
CA MET A 268 -3.34 -11.69 -1.08
C MET A 268 -4.67 -11.24 -0.46
N ALA A 269 -4.62 -10.63 0.72
CA ALA A 269 -5.81 -10.08 1.39
C ALA A 269 -6.46 -8.99 0.55
N VAL A 270 -5.64 -8.14 -0.08
CA VAL A 270 -6.08 -7.11 -1.03
C VAL A 270 -6.80 -7.71 -2.22
N SER A 271 -6.28 -8.79 -2.80
CA SER A 271 -6.89 -9.45 -3.97
C SER A 271 -8.26 -10.06 -3.63
N GLU A 272 -8.37 -10.75 -2.49
CA GLU A 272 -9.63 -11.33 -2.03
C GLU A 272 -10.65 -10.25 -1.65
N MET A 273 -10.21 -9.21 -0.95
CA MET A 273 -11.09 -8.09 -0.60
C MET A 273 -11.57 -7.33 -1.84
N TYR A 274 -10.72 -7.18 -2.85
CA TYR A 274 -11.09 -6.57 -4.12
C TYR A 274 -12.19 -7.35 -4.84
N LYS A 275 -12.07 -8.68 -4.93
CA LYS A 275 -13.14 -9.53 -5.50
C LYS A 275 -14.45 -9.33 -4.75
N ARG A 276 -14.43 -9.31 -3.42
CA ARG A 276 -15.63 -9.08 -2.60
C ARG A 276 -16.25 -7.71 -2.83
N PHE A 277 -15.45 -6.64 -2.87
CA PHE A 277 -15.96 -5.30 -3.18
C PHE A 277 -16.54 -5.22 -4.59
N ARG A 278 -15.93 -5.89 -5.57
CA ARG A 278 -16.44 -6.01 -6.94
C ARG A 278 -17.80 -6.70 -6.99
N GLU A 279 -17.96 -7.84 -6.30
CA GLU A 279 -19.24 -8.56 -6.22
C GLU A 279 -20.39 -7.68 -5.72
N VAL A 280 -20.09 -6.74 -4.82
CA VAL A 280 -21.08 -5.81 -4.25
C VAL A 280 -21.29 -4.59 -5.15
N PHE A 281 -20.23 -3.85 -5.46
CA PHE A 281 -20.32 -2.47 -5.93
C PHE A 281 -20.00 -2.29 -7.42
N ALA A 282 -19.57 -3.35 -8.11
CA ALA A 282 -19.22 -3.27 -9.52
C ALA A 282 -20.31 -3.80 -10.47
N LYS A 283 -21.42 -4.34 -9.95
CA LYS A 283 -22.57 -4.78 -10.77
C LYS A 283 -23.18 -3.63 -11.57
N THR A 284 -23.23 -2.43 -10.98
CA THR A 284 -23.84 -1.25 -11.60
C THR A 284 -22.86 -0.52 -12.53
N ASP A 285 -21.59 -0.41 -12.14
CA ASP A 285 -20.51 0.10 -12.97
C ASP A 285 -19.18 -0.56 -12.57
N ASN A 286 -18.51 -1.20 -13.54
CA ASN A 286 -17.25 -1.88 -13.30
C ASN A 286 -16.13 -0.95 -12.80
N ASN A 287 -16.23 0.36 -13.03
CA ASN A 287 -15.25 1.36 -12.61
C ASN A 287 -15.48 1.90 -11.19
N ASN A 288 -16.53 1.45 -10.48
CA ASN A 288 -16.77 1.85 -9.08
C ASN A 288 -15.68 1.37 -8.12
N VAL A 289 -15.04 0.22 -8.42
CA VAL A 289 -14.06 -0.43 -7.55
C VAL A 289 -12.73 -0.60 -8.29
N SER A 290 -11.66 -0.04 -7.71
CA SER A 290 -10.30 -0.13 -8.22
C SER A 290 -9.41 -0.97 -7.31
N LEU A 291 -8.38 -1.58 -7.90
CA LEU A 291 -7.34 -2.34 -7.22
C LEU A 291 -6.03 -1.55 -7.24
N LEU A 292 -5.37 -1.40 -6.10
CA LEU A 292 -4.09 -0.69 -6.02
C LEU A 292 -3.08 -1.46 -5.15
N HIS A 293 -2.21 -2.25 -5.78
CA HIS A 293 -1.02 -2.81 -5.15
C HIS A 293 0.15 -2.80 -6.15
N GLY A 294 1.37 -3.13 -5.73
CA GLY A 294 2.57 -3.08 -6.61
C GLY A 294 2.50 -3.90 -7.91
N ASP A 295 1.42 -4.67 -8.12
CA ASP A 295 1.15 -5.51 -9.27
C ASP A 295 -0.22 -5.14 -9.93
N ILE A 296 -0.62 -3.86 -9.96
CA ILE A 296 -1.87 -3.32 -10.59
C ILE A 296 -2.16 -3.86 -12.01
N VAL A 297 -1.17 -4.44 -12.67
CA VAL A 297 -1.19 -4.84 -14.09
C VAL A 297 -2.03 -6.10 -14.37
N TYR A 298 -2.78 -6.66 -13.40
CA TYR A 298 -3.35 -8.02 -13.58
C TYR A 298 -4.86 -8.18 -13.33
N ALA A 299 -5.61 -7.08 -13.25
CA ALA A 299 -7.08 -7.14 -13.23
C ALA A 299 -7.61 -6.83 -14.64
N LEU A 300 -7.46 -7.77 -15.58
CA LEU A 300 -8.18 -7.74 -16.85
C LEU A 300 -9.49 -8.53 -16.71
N GLU A 301 -10.56 -7.97 -17.25
CA GLU A 301 -11.74 -8.74 -17.65
C GLU A 301 -11.58 -9.16 -19.12
N ASP A 302 -12.12 -10.31 -19.52
CA ASP A 302 -12.09 -10.80 -20.92
C ASP A 302 -12.76 -9.83 -21.92
N THR A 303 -13.44 -8.78 -21.43
CA THR A 303 -14.17 -7.77 -22.21
C THR A 303 -13.48 -6.40 -22.29
N ASP A 304 -12.34 -6.19 -21.62
CA ASP A 304 -11.68 -4.86 -21.59
C ASP A 304 -10.92 -4.57 -22.89
N THR A 305 -11.09 -3.36 -23.45
CA THR A 305 -10.22 -2.86 -24.53
C THR A 305 -8.93 -2.25 -23.97
N ALA A 306 -7.89 -2.12 -24.80
CA ALA A 306 -6.60 -1.54 -24.41
C ALA A 306 -6.70 -0.09 -23.88
N GLU A 307 -7.62 0.70 -24.44
CA GLU A 307 -7.86 2.09 -24.01
C GLU A 307 -8.52 2.13 -22.62
N THR A 308 -9.60 1.38 -22.42
CA THR A 308 -10.31 1.29 -21.14
C THR A 308 -9.41 0.77 -20.02
N TYR A 309 -8.51 -0.16 -20.33
CA TYR A 309 -7.56 -0.67 -19.35
C TYR A 309 -6.50 0.36 -18.94
N THR A 310 -5.95 1.10 -19.91
CA THR A 310 -4.96 2.16 -19.63
C THR A 310 -5.58 3.24 -18.74
N GLU A 311 -6.81 3.64 -19.07
CA GLU A 311 -7.60 4.59 -18.31
C GLU A 311 -7.85 4.11 -16.86
N ARG A 312 -8.18 2.82 -16.66
CA ARG A 312 -8.34 2.20 -15.33
C ARG A 312 -7.04 2.23 -14.52
N ILE A 313 -5.89 1.90 -15.13
CA ILE A 313 -4.59 1.97 -14.45
C ILE A 313 -4.28 3.39 -13.99
N GLU A 314 -4.43 4.37 -14.88
CA GLU A 314 -4.12 5.76 -14.52
C GLU A 314 -5.12 6.27 -13.47
N THR A 315 -6.40 5.94 -13.58
CA THR A 315 -7.42 6.21 -12.54
C THR A 315 -7.00 5.65 -11.18
N ALA A 316 -6.53 4.39 -11.13
CA ALA A 316 -6.04 3.77 -9.90
C ALA A 316 -4.82 4.52 -9.35
N ARG A 317 -3.78 4.72 -10.18
CA ARG A 317 -2.51 5.35 -9.79
C ARG A 317 -2.67 6.80 -9.34
N LYS A 318 -3.62 7.52 -9.93
CA LYS A 318 -3.96 8.91 -9.57
C LYS A 318 -5.01 9.00 -8.47
N LEU A 319 -5.44 7.86 -7.93
CA LEU A 319 -6.36 7.76 -6.80
C LEU A 319 -7.76 8.36 -7.10
N CYS A 320 -8.25 8.25 -8.34
CA CYS A 320 -9.50 8.90 -8.78
C CYS A 320 -10.76 8.01 -8.64
N ALA A 321 -10.60 6.71 -8.35
CA ALA A 321 -11.74 5.80 -8.23
C ALA A 321 -12.58 6.09 -6.95
N PRO A 322 -13.90 5.83 -6.97
CA PRO A 322 -14.75 6.00 -5.79
C PRO A 322 -14.32 5.07 -4.65
N LEU A 323 -14.13 3.78 -4.94
CA LEU A 323 -13.69 2.78 -3.98
C LEU A 323 -12.37 2.19 -4.46
N THR A 324 -11.36 2.16 -3.60
CA THR A 324 -10.06 1.56 -3.92
C THR A 324 -9.66 0.56 -2.84
N VAL A 325 -9.44 -0.69 -3.21
CA VAL A 325 -8.84 -1.70 -2.33
C VAL A 325 -7.34 -1.74 -2.59
N ALA A 326 -6.53 -1.54 -1.56
CA ALA A 326 -5.10 -1.31 -1.72
C ALA A 326 -4.24 -1.95 -0.63
N THR A 327 -2.96 -2.18 -0.95
CA THR A 327 -1.97 -2.41 0.10
C THR A 327 -1.71 -1.12 0.87
N ALA A 328 -1.55 -1.20 2.20
CA ALA A 328 -1.37 -0.01 3.04
C ALA A 328 -0.18 0.87 2.60
N ASP A 329 0.89 0.24 2.08
CA ASP A 329 2.07 0.93 1.55
C ASP A 329 1.79 1.88 0.37
N GLN A 330 0.64 1.76 -0.31
CA GLN A 330 0.30 2.65 -1.41
C GLN A 330 -0.01 4.07 -0.95
N LEU A 331 -0.61 4.19 0.23
CA LEU A 331 -1.04 5.47 0.80
C LEU A 331 -0.19 5.85 2.02
N VAL A 332 0.04 4.92 2.94
CA VAL A 332 0.72 5.20 4.23
C VAL A 332 2.16 5.67 4.02
N THR A 333 2.81 5.28 2.92
CA THR A 333 4.16 5.79 2.58
C THR A 333 4.20 7.30 2.39
N ALA A 334 3.07 7.97 2.20
CA ALA A 334 3.00 9.44 2.20
C ALA A 334 3.49 10.05 3.53
N ALA A 335 3.41 9.32 4.65
CA ALA A 335 3.98 9.73 5.94
C ALA A 335 5.48 10.07 5.87
N PHE A 336 6.21 9.48 4.91
CA PHE A 336 7.63 9.72 4.68
C PHE A 336 7.90 10.94 3.77
N LYS A 337 6.87 11.74 3.44
CA LYS A 337 6.96 13.05 2.76
C LYS A 337 7.84 13.08 1.49
N TYR A 338 7.92 11.95 0.77
CA TYR A 338 8.59 11.87 -0.52
C TYR A 338 7.90 12.80 -1.53
N ASN A 339 8.61 13.37 -2.50
CA ASN A 339 7.97 14.31 -3.42
C ASN A 339 6.78 13.68 -4.18
N GLY A 340 5.59 14.30 -4.10
CA GLY A 340 4.33 13.75 -4.60
C GLY A 340 3.42 13.18 -3.51
N TYR A 341 3.86 13.12 -2.25
CA TYR A 341 3.04 12.72 -1.10
C TYR A 341 1.77 13.58 -0.95
N GLU A 342 1.80 14.82 -1.44
CA GLU A 342 0.70 15.79 -1.36
C GLU A 342 -0.56 15.28 -2.07
N LEU A 343 -0.39 14.53 -3.18
CA LEU A 343 -1.51 13.91 -3.89
C LEU A 343 -2.27 12.94 -2.98
N VAL A 344 -1.53 12.13 -2.21
CA VAL A 344 -2.10 11.14 -1.31
C VAL A 344 -2.86 11.82 -0.18
N TYR A 345 -2.26 12.80 0.50
CA TYR A 345 -2.92 13.49 1.61
C TYR A 345 -4.10 14.35 1.16
N LEU A 346 -4.01 15.01 -0.01
CA LEU A 346 -5.15 15.73 -0.55
C LEU A 346 -6.30 14.77 -0.78
N THR A 347 -6.03 13.64 -1.44
CA THR A 347 -7.08 12.65 -1.71
C THR A 347 -7.65 12.09 -0.41
N ALA A 348 -6.79 11.80 0.57
CA ALA A 348 -7.20 11.29 1.88
C ALA A 348 -7.99 12.31 2.71
N SER A 349 -7.80 13.63 2.52
CA SER A 349 -8.49 14.66 3.32
C SER A 349 -10.00 14.72 3.07
N TYR A 350 -10.46 14.25 1.91
CA TYR A 350 -11.89 14.13 1.60
C TYR A 350 -12.34 12.68 1.41
N SER A 351 -11.52 11.71 1.81
CA SER A 351 -11.83 10.28 1.71
C SER A 351 -12.02 9.63 3.07
N LYS A 352 -12.64 8.46 3.05
CA LYS A 352 -12.70 7.50 4.16
C LYS A 352 -11.59 6.47 4.02
N ILE A 353 -10.73 6.36 5.02
CA ILE A 353 -9.61 5.42 5.05
C ILE A 353 -9.94 4.28 6.01
N VAL A 354 -10.10 3.09 5.46
CA VAL A 354 -10.28 1.87 6.22
C VAL A 354 -8.92 1.18 6.36
N VAL A 355 -8.47 0.92 7.58
CA VAL A 355 -7.28 0.12 7.86
C VAL A 355 -7.71 -1.16 8.55
N ASP A 356 -7.49 -2.29 7.90
CA ASP A 356 -7.87 -3.61 8.39
C ASP A 356 -6.64 -4.39 8.88
N GLU A 357 -6.85 -5.16 9.96
CA GLU A 357 -5.86 -6.03 10.59
C GLU A 357 -4.50 -5.33 10.88
N ILE A 358 -4.51 -4.17 11.57
CA ILE A 358 -3.29 -3.40 11.91
C ILE A 358 -2.24 -4.20 12.69
N GLN A 359 -2.66 -5.23 13.43
CA GLN A 359 -1.77 -6.12 14.16
C GLN A 359 -0.91 -7.01 13.23
N SER A 360 -1.24 -7.09 11.94
CA SER A 360 -0.43 -7.82 10.95
C SER A 360 0.83 -7.06 10.52
N PHE A 361 0.99 -5.80 10.94
CA PHE A 361 2.10 -4.94 10.58
C PHE A 361 3.22 -4.96 11.63
N ALA A 362 4.45 -4.74 11.17
CA ALA A 362 5.60 -4.52 12.04
C ALA A 362 5.45 -3.21 12.84
N PRO A 363 6.13 -3.05 14.00
CA PRO A 363 5.94 -1.90 14.90
C PRO A 363 6.21 -0.54 14.24
N ASP A 364 7.23 -0.48 13.39
CA ASP A 364 7.61 0.65 12.54
C ASP A 364 6.54 0.99 11.49
N ALA A 365 5.95 -0.01 10.83
CA ALA A 365 4.84 0.17 9.90
C ALA A 365 3.58 0.63 10.63
N ILE A 366 3.30 0.10 11.84
CA ILE A 366 2.23 0.59 12.72
C ILE A 366 2.47 2.07 13.07
N ALA A 367 3.71 2.47 13.39
CA ALA A 367 4.04 3.87 13.64
C ALA A 367 3.73 4.76 12.42
N ALA A 368 4.09 4.32 11.22
CA ALA A 368 3.77 5.05 9.99
C ALA A 368 2.26 5.14 9.74
N ILE A 369 1.50 4.05 9.98
CA ILE A 369 0.03 4.05 9.91
C ILE A 369 -0.54 5.07 10.90
N VAL A 370 -0.11 5.03 12.17
CA VAL A 370 -0.59 5.96 13.20
C VAL A 370 -0.31 7.41 12.81
N VAL A 371 0.92 7.74 12.38
CA VAL A 371 1.25 9.10 11.93
C VAL A 371 0.39 9.53 10.74
N PHE A 372 0.20 8.65 9.76
CA PHE A 372 -0.70 8.90 8.62
C PHE A 372 -2.13 9.17 9.09
N LEU A 373 -2.69 8.35 9.99
CA LEU A 373 -4.04 8.51 10.54
C LEU A 373 -4.22 9.83 11.31
N LYS A 374 -3.21 10.24 12.09
CA LYS A 374 -3.20 11.53 12.82
C LYS A 374 -3.24 12.71 11.86
N GLU A 375 -2.48 12.63 10.77
CA GLU A 375 -2.41 13.71 9.78
C GLU A 375 -3.66 13.80 8.91
N ILE A 376 -4.26 12.68 8.49
CA ILE A 376 -5.54 12.72 7.77
C ILE A 376 -6.66 13.25 8.66
N HIS A 377 -6.66 12.89 9.96
CA HIS A 377 -7.63 13.41 10.91
C HIS A 377 -7.54 14.93 11.01
N ARG A 378 -6.32 15.47 11.13
CA ARG A 378 -6.08 16.92 11.12
C ARG A 378 -6.52 17.60 9.82
N LEU A 379 -6.36 16.93 8.68
CA LEU A 379 -6.77 17.45 7.37
C LEU A 379 -8.28 17.36 7.10
N GLY A 380 -9.06 16.72 7.98
CA GLY A 380 -10.51 16.53 7.85
C GLY A 380 -10.94 15.16 7.29
N GLY A 381 -9.98 14.34 6.89
CA GLY A 381 -10.20 12.97 6.42
C GLY A 381 -10.74 12.08 7.54
N LYS A 382 -11.42 11.00 7.15
CA LYS A 382 -12.03 10.06 8.10
C LYS A 382 -11.32 8.73 8.08
N PHE A 383 -11.24 8.05 9.21
CA PHE A 383 -10.68 6.71 9.29
C PHE A 383 -11.50 5.73 10.11
N LEU A 384 -11.46 4.47 9.68
CA LEU A 384 -11.92 3.31 10.42
C LEU A 384 -10.72 2.37 10.58
N LEU A 385 -10.21 2.28 11.80
CA LEU A 385 -9.24 1.28 12.19
C LEU A 385 -10.00 0.07 12.73
N MET A 386 -9.96 -1.06 12.04
CA MET A 386 -10.61 -2.28 12.50
C MET A 386 -9.59 -3.39 12.77
N THR A 387 -9.78 -4.11 13.87
CA THR A 387 -8.84 -5.15 14.28
C THR A 387 -9.48 -6.14 15.25
N ALA A 388 -8.94 -7.36 15.30
CA ALA A 388 -9.24 -8.29 16.39
C ALA A 388 -8.44 -7.94 17.66
N THR A 389 -7.24 -7.38 17.50
CA THR A 389 -6.31 -7.11 18.60
C THR A 389 -5.64 -5.76 18.39
N LEU A 390 -5.64 -4.90 19.40
CA LEU A 390 -5.01 -3.59 19.32
C LEU A 390 -4.08 -3.41 20.51
N PRO A 391 -2.78 -3.10 20.30
CA PRO A 391 -1.91 -2.74 21.40
C PRO A 391 -2.50 -1.54 22.17
N PRO A 392 -2.61 -1.61 23.52
CA PRO A 392 -3.27 -0.57 24.32
C PRO A 392 -2.73 0.84 24.08
N PHE A 393 -1.42 0.99 23.96
CA PHE A 393 -0.78 2.29 23.71
C PHE A 393 -1.16 2.92 22.35
N VAL A 394 -1.47 2.10 21.32
CA VAL A 394 -1.93 2.60 20.01
C VAL A 394 -3.36 3.13 20.13
N LYS A 395 -4.20 2.40 20.88
CA LYS A 395 -5.58 2.83 21.19
C LYS A 395 -5.58 4.18 21.89
N GLU A 396 -4.84 4.29 22.98
CA GLU A 396 -4.72 5.51 23.80
C GLU A 396 -4.23 6.70 22.96
N GLU A 397 -3.25 6.48 22.09
CA GLU A 397 -2.72 7.53 21.23
C GLU A 397 -3.74 8.07 20.22
N LEU A 398 -4.51 7.18 19.58
CA LEU A 398 -5.52 7.59 18.61
C LEU A 398 -6.76 8.19 19.29
N GLU A 399 -7.13 7.68 20.47
CA GLU A 399 -8.21 8.24 21.30
C GLU A 399 -7.90 9.68 21.73
N ALA A 400 -6.64 9.97 22.06
CA ALA A 400 -6.17 11.30 22.46
C ALA A 400 -6.29 12.38 21.36
N LEU A 401 -6.60 12.02 20.11
CA LEU A 401 -6.89 12.98 19.04
C LEU A 401 -8.21 13.73 19.24
N GLY A 402 -9.15 13.14 19.99
CA GLY A 402 -10.52 13.63 20.08
C GLY A 402 -11.33 13.34 18.81
N ASN A 403 -12.65 13.32 18.93
CA ASN A 403 -13.58 12.96 17.83
C ASN A 403 -13.29 11.58 17.20
N VAL A 404 -12.75 10.65 17.98
CA VAL A 404 -12.57 9.24 17.64
C VAL A 404 -13.51 8.42 18.53
N GLU A 405 -14.40 7.67 17.91
CA GLU A 405 -15.36 6.79 18.58
C GLU A 405 -14.76 5.39 18.73
N ILE A 406 -14.96 4.79 19.89
CA ILE A 406 -14.53 3.41 20.17
C ILE A 406 -15.75 2.62 20.62
N PRO A 407 -16.49 1.99 19.70
CA PRO A 407 -17.62 1.14 20.04
C PRO A 407 -17.21 0.00 20.97
N SER A 408 -18.18 -0.55 21.71
CA SER A 408 -17.96 -1.74 22.52
C SER A 408 -17.39 -2.89 21.69
N PRO A 409 -16.39 -3.63 22.19
CA PRO A 409 -15.81 -4.75 21.48
C PRO A 409 -16.87 -5.79 21.08
N VAL A 410 -16.78 -6.31 19.86
CA VAL A 410 -17.69 -7.36 19.37
C VAL A 410 -17.01 -8.72 19.53
N LEU A 411 -17.29 -9.37 20.65
CA LEU A 411 -16.69 -10.63 21.08
C LEU A 411 -17.81 -11.69 21.18
N PRO A 412 -17.92 -12.62 20.23
CA PRO A 412 -18.90 -13.68 20.31
C PRO A 412 -18.57 -14.66 21.46
N ASP A 413 -19.54 -14.95 22.31
CA ASP A 413 -19.45 -16.00 23.33
C ASP A 413 -19.58 -17.39 22.70
N ILE A 414 -18.50 -17.85 22.06
CA ILE A 414 -18.42 -19.13 21.34
C ILE A 414 -17.16 -19.86 21.79
N ARG A 415 -17.31 -21.06 22.35
CA ARG A 415 -16.17 -21.88 22.78
C ARG A 415 -15.56 -22.61 21.59
N ARG A 416 -14.33 -22.25 21.23
CA ARG A 416 -13.62 -22.83 20.07
C ARG A 416 -12.29 -23.46 20.41
N HIS A 417 -11.59 -22.94 21.43
CA HIS A 417 -10.17 -23.18 21.60
C HIS A 417 -9.88 -23.71 23.01
N LYS A 418 -9.59 -25.01 23.11
CA LYS A 418 -9.03 -25.63 24.32
C LYS A 418 -7.54 -25.80 24.11
N ILE A 419 -6.74 -25.19 24.99
CA ILE A 419 -5.30 -25.01 24.81
C ILE A 419 -4.53 -26.12 25.53
N ALA A 420 -3.45 -26.59 24.92
CA ALA A 420 -2.38 -27.35 25.57
C ALA A 420 -1.03 -26.71 25.23
N VAL A 421 -0.20 -26.44 26.24
CA VAL A 421 1.12 -25.80 26.08
C VAL A 421 2.23 -26.80 26.41
N HIS A 422 3.16 -26.98 25.48
CA HIS A 422 4.22 -27.98 25.52
C HIS A 422 5.59 -27.32 25.64
N GLU A 423 6.41 -27.81 26.57
CA GLU A 423 7.82 -27.39 26.70
C GLU A 423 8.69 -27.86 25.54
N ALA A 424 8.32 -28.97 24.93
CA ALA A 424 8.99 -29.55 23.77
C ALA A 424 8.94 -28.62 22.54
N GLU A 425 9.91 -28.78 21.64
CA GLU A 425 9.86 -28.13 20.32
C GLU A 425 8.85 -28.84 19.41
N ILE A 426 8.34 -28.15 18.38
CA ILE A 426 7.27 -28.69 17.50
C ILE A 426 7.68 -29.98 16.76
N ASN A 427 8.98 -30.24 16.55
CA ASN A 427 9.46 -31.47 15.92
C ASN A 427 9.25 -32.72 16.80
N GLU A 428 8.95 -32.56 18.08
CA GLU A 428 8.61 -33.67 18.97
C GLU A 428 7.11 -34.02 18.89
N SER A 429 6.32 -33.25 18.12
CA SER A 429 4.86 -33.45 17.97
C SER A 429 4.46 -34.48 16.91
N LEU A 430 5.42 -35.11 16.22
CA LEU A 430 5.17 -36.00 15.07
C LEU A 430 4.17 -37.12 15.39
N ALA A 431 4.32 -37.77 16.54
CA ALA A 431 3.39 -38.83 16.97
C ALA A 431 1.97 -38.30 17.17
N MET A 432 1.82 -37.16 17.85
CA MET A 432 0.51 -36.53 18.08
C MET A 432 -0.18 -36.12 16.76
N ILE A 433 0.60 -35.65 15.79
CA ILE A 433 0.09 -35.28 14.46
C ILE A 433 -0.42 -36.53 13.72
N LEU A 434 0.34 -37.62 13.75
CA LEU A 434 -0.05 -38.88 13.12
C LEU A 434 -1.28 -39.50 13.79
N ASP A 435 -1.36 -39.46 15.12
CA ASP A 435 -2.53 -39.94 15.87
C ASP A 435 -3.79 -39.12 15.52
N ALA A 436 -3.66 -37.80 15.41
CA ALA A 436 -4.77 -36.95 14.99
C ALA A 436 -5.22 -37.25 13.55
N LEU A 437 -4.27 -37.47 12.64
CA LEU A 437 -4.56 -37.86 11.25
C LEU A 437 -5.29 -39.21 11.20
N GLN A 438 -4.80 -40.23 11.92
CA GLN A 438 -5.41 -41.56 12.01
C GLN A 438 -6.80 -41.51 12.65
N ALA A 439 -7.04 -40.58 13.57
CA ALA A 439 -8.36 -40.30 14.14
C ALA A 439 -9.30 -39.56 13.17
N GLY A 440 -8.92 -39.40 11.90
CA GLY A 440 -9.74 -38.82 10.86
C GLY A 440 -9.78 -37.29 10.84
N ARG A 441 -8.83 -36.62 11.50
CA ARG A 441 -8.85 -35.16 11.67
C ARG A 441 -8.09 -34.44 10.56
N LYS A 442 -8.55 -33.24 10.22
CA LYS A 442 -7.80 -32.25 9.44
C LYS A 442 -6.84 -31.50 10.35
N VAL A 443 -5.54 -31.66 10.12
CA VAL A 443 -4.48 -31.12 10.98
C VAL A 443 -3.78 -29.95 10.30
N LEU A 444 -3.63 -28.84 11.03
CA LEU A 444 -2.80 -27.71 10.64
C LEU A 444 -1.57 -27.65 11.55
N VAL A 445 -0.39 -27.59 10.94
CA VAL A 445 0.89 -27.41 11.63
C VAL A 445 1.47 -26.07 11.19
N VAL A 446 1.70 -25.13 12.12
CA VAL A 446 2.23 -23.81 11.79
C VAL A 446 3.62 -23.60 12.43
N CYS A 447 4.61 -23.43 11.57
CA CYS A 447 5.99 -23.12 11.95
C CYS A 447 6.28 -21.63 11.70
N ASN A 448 7.17 -21.05 12.51
CA ASN A 448 7.59 -19.66 12.40
C ASN A 448 8.57 -19.42 11.24
N THR A 449 9.26 -20.46 10.75
CA THR A 449 10.22 -20.33 9.64
C THR A 449 9.91 -21.31 8.51
N VAL A 450 10.26 -20.92 7.28
CA VAL A 450 10.13 -21.80 6.10
C VAL A 450 10.99 -23.05 6.26
N LYS A 451 12.20 -22.90 6.79
CA LYS A 451 13.12 -24.02 7.02
C LYS A 451 12.50 -25.07 7.95
N ARG A 452 11.96 -24.65 9.10
CA ARG A 452 11.32 -25.58 10.04
C ARG A 452 10.09 -26.25 9.43
N ALA A 453 9.29 -25.54 8.64
CA ALA A 453 8.17 -26.14 7.92
C ALA A 453 8.62 -27.22 6.90
N GLN A 454 9.71 -26.99 6.18
CA GLN A 454 10.32 -27.97 5.27
C GLN A 454 10.89 -29.20 6.01
N GLU A 455 11.53 -28.99 7.17
CA GLU A 455 12.02 -30.07 8.05
C GLU A 455 10.87 -30.94 8.57
N MET A 456 9.80 -30.32 9.07
CA MET A 456 8.58 -31.02 9.52
C MET A 456 7.93 -31.82 8.39
N TYR A 457 7.87 -31.24 7.18
CA TYR A 457 7.33 -31.92 6.01
C TYR A 457 8.13 -33.18 5.66
N GLU A 458 9.45 -33.11 5.69
CA GLU A 458 10.30 -34.28 5.43
C GLU A 458 10.17 -35.33 6.54
N ALA A 459 10.05 -34.92 7.80
CA ALA A 459 9.91 -35.83 8.93
C ALA A 459 8.57 -36.59 8.94
N LEU A 460 7.49 -35.96 8.47
CA LEU A 460 6.16 -36.58 8.41
C LEU A 460 5.93 -37.40 7.16
N LYS A 461 6.50 -36.97 6.02
CA LYS A 461 6.36 -37.51 4.64
C LYS A 461 5.37 -38.68 4.48
N HIS A 462 4.10 -38.38 4.76
CA HIS A 462 2.96 -39.26 4.58
C HIS A 462 2.24 -38.89 3.29
N LYS A 463 1.40 -39.78 2.75
CA LYS A 463 0.67 -39.53 1.50
C LYS A 463 -0.29 -38.34 1.58
N GLU A 464 -0.76 -37.99 2.79
CA GLU A 464 -1.72 -36.90 3.02
C GLU A 464 -1.08 -35.66 3.68
N THR A 465 0.24 -35.49 3.56
CA THR A 465 0.95 -34.33 4.10
C THR A 465 1.28 -33.35 2.99
N PHE A 466 0.93 -32.08 3.19
CA PHE A 466 1.18 -30.98 2.25
C PHE A 466 1.89 -29.82 2.92
N LEU A 467 2.58 -28.99 2.12
CA LEU A 467 3.35 -27.83 2.58
C LEU A 467 2.92 -26.56 1.86
N LEU A 468 2.72 -25.47 2.61
CA LEU A 468 2.41 -24.13 2.09
C LEU A 468 3.23 -23.03 2.78
N HIS A 469 4.00 -22.27 2.01
CA HIS A 469 4.76 -21.11 2.50
C HIS A 469 5.00 -20.09 1.40
N SER A 470 5.71 -18.98 1.69
CA SER A 470 5.91 -17.89 0.74
C SER A 470 6.85 -18.21 -0.43
N ARG A 471 7.77 -19.17 -0.28
CA ARG A 471 8.84 -19.50 -1.26
C ARG A 471 8.42 -20.44 -2.42
N PHE A 472 7.16 -20.40 -2.84
CA PHE A 472 6.67 -21.10 -4.05
C PHE A 472 6.49 -20.11 -5.21
N ILE A 473 6.76 -20.52 -6.45
CA ILE A 473 6.42 -19.71 -7.62
C ILE A 473 4.91 -19.49 -7.71
N GLN A 474 4.49 -18.39 -8.34
CA GLN A 474 3.10 -17.98 -8.35
C GLN A 474 2.14 -19.08 -8.84
N ARG A 475 2.52 -19.83 -9.89
CA ARG A 475 1.71 -20.94 -10.41
C ARG A 475 1.45 -22.02 -9.35
N ASP A 476 2.52 -22.51 -8.74
CA ASP A 476 2.46 -23.64 -7.81
C ASP A 476 1.82 -23.21 -6.48
N ARG A 477 2.10 -21.98 -6.04
CA ARG A 477 1.45 -21.37 -4.90
C ARG A 477 -0.07 -21.26 -5.09
N LYS A 478 -0.53 -20.76 -6.24
CA LYS A 478 -1.97 -20.68 -6.57
C LYS A 478 -2.63 -22.05 -6.50
N ARG A 479 -1.96 -23.09 -7.02
CA ARG A 479 -2.46 -24.46 -6.94
C ARG A 479 -2.58 -24.94 -5.49
N LYS A 480 -1.54 -24.77 -4.68
CA LYS A 480 -1.57 -25.14 -3.25
C LYS A 480 -2.59 -24.36 -2.44
N GLU A 481 -2.78 -23.07 -2.75
CA GLU A 481 -3.82 -22.23 -2.13
C GLU A 481 -5.23 -22.73 -2.50
N ALA A 482 -5.44 -23.24 -3.73
CA ALA A 482 -6.69 -23.92 -4.08
C ALA A 482 -6.83 -25.26 -3.34
N ASP A 483 -5.77 -26.07 -3.30
CA ASP A 483 -5.77 -27.39 -2.65
C ASP A 483 -6.06 -27.28 -1.14
N ILE A 484 -5.45 -26.32 -0.43
CA ILE A 484 -5.71 -26.11 1.00
C ILE A 484 -7.13 -25.58 1.26
N MET A 485 -7.75 -24.87 0.32
CA MET A 485 -9.12 -24.38 0.50
C MET A 485 -10.16 -25.50 0.37
N ALA A 486 -9.84 -26.59 -0.32
CA ALA A 486 -10.69 -27.78 -0.46
C ALA A 486 -10.99 -28.46 0.89
N ILE A 487 -10.18 -28.21 1.94
CA ILE A 487 -10.41 -28.75 3.29
C ILE A 487 -11.77 -28.33 3.90
N ASN A 488 -12.36 -27.26 3.37
CA ASN A 488 -13.66 -26.76 3.81
C ASN A 488 -14.82 -27.59 3.26
N GLU A 489 -14.58 -28.49 2.32
CA GLU A 489 -15.59 -29.41 1.81
C GLU A 489 -16.03 -30.38 2.91
N PRO A 490 -17.35 -30.59 3.13
CA PRO A 490 -17.86 -31.41 4.24
C PRO A 490 -17.32 -32.84 4.30
N GLN A 491 -16.92 -33.41 3.16
CA GLN A 491 -16.45 -34.79 3.03
C GLN A 491 -14.95 -34.88 2.68
N HIS A 492 -14.19 -33.80 2.90
CA HIS A 492 -12.76 -33.83 2.62
C HIS A 492 -12.06 -34.87 3.50
N PRO A 493 -11.18 -35.72 2.94
CA PRO A 493 -10.46 -36.72 3.71
C PRO A 493 -9.53 -36.10 4.77
N PRO A 494 -9.10 -36.88 5.78
CA PRO A 494 -8.10 -36.46 6.75
C PRO A 494 -6.82 -36.02 6.04
N VAL A 495 -6.20 -34.94 6.51
CA VAL A 495 -5.06 -34.31 5.84
C VAL A 495 -4.19 -33.55 6.84
N VAL A 496 -2.89 -33.50 6.58
CA VAL A 496 -1.96 -32.64 7.31
C VAL A 496 -1.48 -31.52 6.39
N TRP A 497 -1.75 -30.28 6.77
CA TRP A 497 -1.12 -29.11 6.15
C TRP A 497 -0.09 -28.52 7.09
N ILE A 498 1.15 -28.47 6.61
CA ILE A 498 2.24 -27.76 7.27
C ILE A 498 2.36 -26.40 6.58
N ALA A 499 2.40 -25.34 7.36
CA ALA A 499 2.44 -23.99 6.85
C ALA A 499 3.32 -23.06 7.70
N THR A 500 3.57 -21.88 7.15
CA THR A 500 4.10 -20.74 7.92
C THR A 500 3.03 -19.68 8.13
N GLN A 501 3.40 -18.43 8.42
CA GLN A 501 2.47 -17.31 8.64
C GLN A 501 1.55 -17.02 7.45
N VAL A 502 1.78 -17.64 6.28
CA VAL A 502 0.92 -17.49 5.10
C VAL A 502 -0.55 -17.88 5.34
N VAL A 503 -0.84 -18.76 6.31
CA VAL A 503 -2.22 -19.14 6.68
C VAL A 503 -2.86 -18.18 7.69
N GLU A 504 -2.12 -17.22 8.25
CA GLU A 504 -2.65 -16.27 9.22
C GLU A 504 -3.62 -15.27 8.56
N ALA A 505 -3.55 -15.08 7.25
CA ALA A 505 -4.35 -14.09 6.53
C ALA A 505 -4.99 -14.62 5.25
N SER A 506 -6.14 -14.04 4.89
CA SER A 506 -6.79 -14.16 3.56
C SER A 506 -7.30 -15.54 3.15
N LEU A 507 -7.10 -16.60 3.94
CA LEU A 507 -7.62 -17.93 3.67
C LEU A 507 -8.71 -18.29 4.70
N ASP A 508 -9.92 -18.61 4.23
CA ASP A 508 -11.04 -19.02 5.09
C ASP A 508 -10.93 -20.52 5.44
N LEU A 509 -9.95 -20.88 6.27
CA LEU A 509 -9.62 -22.27 6.63
C LEU A 509 -10.34 -22.71 7.92
N ASP A 510 -10.83 -23.95 7.95
CA ASP A 510 -11.43 -24.57 9.13
C ASP A 510 -10.89 -26.01 9.38
N PHE A 511 -9.82 -26.10 10.15
CA PHE A 511 -9.16 -27.33 10.59
C PHE A 511 -9.75 -27.85 11.92
N ASP A 512 -9.48 -29.13 12.22
CA ASP A 512 -9.90 -29.78 13.46
C ASP A 512 -8.87 -29.61 14.59
N VAL A 513 -7.58 -29.60 14.27
CA VAL A 513 -6.50 -29.46 15.26
C VAL A 513 -5.40 -28.56 14.73
N LEU A 514 -4.89 -27.69 15.59
CA LEU A 514 -3.74 -26.84 15.33
C LEU A 514 -2.56 -27.27 16.21
N PHE A 515 -1.43 -27.55 15.57
CA PHE A 515 -0.11 -27.63 16.21
C PHE A 515 0.67 -26.39 15.77
N THR A 516 1.17 -25.58 16.70
CA THR A 516 1.85 -24.33 16.36
C THR A 516 3.05 -24.09 17.24
N GLU A 517 4.13 -23.59 16.65
CA GLU A 517 5.19 -22.94 17.44
C GLU A 517 4.61 -21.71 18.13
N CYS A 518 5.08 -21.40 19.34
CA CYS A 518 4.74 -20.14 19.99
C CYS A 518 5.15 -18.98 19.09
N SER A 519 4.28 -17.98 18.96
CA SER A 519 4.52 -16.73 18.24
C SER A 519 4.01 -15.55 19.11
N PRO A 520 4.20 -14.28 18.72
CA PRO A 520 3.59 -13.18 19.44
C PRO A 520 2.07 -13.37 19.53
N VAL A 521 1.47 -12.96 20.64
CA VAL A 521 0.07 -13.24 20.97
C VAL A 521 -0.91 -12.95 19.82
N ASP A 522 -0.71 -11.85 19.09
CA ASP A 522 -1.55 -11.47 17.96
C ASP A 522 -1.51 -12.49 16.82
N SER A 523 -0.31 -12.97 16.48
CA SER A 523 -0.10 -14.00 15.45
C SER A 523 -0.69 -15.34 15.90
N LEU A 524 -0.49 -15.75 17.16
CA LEU A 524 -1.09 -16.97 17.70
C LEU A 524 -2.61 -16.97 17.58
N PHE A 525 -3.27 -15.87 17.96
CA PHE A 525 -4.73 -15.79 17.88
C PHE A 525 -5.26 -15.80 16.44
N GLN A 526 -4.50 -15.29 15.47
CA GLN A 526 -4.82 -15.45 14.05
C GLN A 526 -4.73 -16.91 13.60
N ARG A 527 -3.74 -17.67 14.09
CA ARG A 527 -3.63 -19.12 13.84
C ARG A 527 -4.80 -19.87 14.49
N PHE A 528 -5.21 -19.51 15.71
CA PHE A 528 -6.35 -20.13 16.38
C PHE A 528 -7.63 -19.94 15.56
N GLY A 529 -7.79 -18.79 14.91
CA GLY A 529 -8.89 -18.50 13.99
C GLY A 529 -8.98 -19.40 12.74
N ARG A 530 -8.06 -20.36 12.55
CA ARG A 530 -8.07 -21.40 11.50
C ARG A 530 -8.48 -22.78 12.02
N CYS A 531 -8.70 -22.93 13.32
CA CYS A 531 -9.14 -24.16 13.98
C CYS A 531 -10.52 -23.92 14.59
N TYR A 532 -11.49 -24.79 14.27
CA TYR A 532 -12.88 -24.66 14.70
C TYR A 532 -13.46 -23.25 14.42
N ARG A 533 -13.21 -22.75 13.20
CA ARG A 533 -13.55 -21.38 12.80
C ARG A 533 -15.05 -21.17 12.71
N LYS A 534 -15.78 -22.15 12.17
CA LYS A 534 -17.22 -22.04 11.85
C LYS A 534 -18.13 -22.78 12.83
N ARG A 535 -17.57 -23.35 13.91
CA ARG A 535 -18.28 -24.26 14.82
C ARG A 535 -17.70 -24.20 16.24
N GLU A 536 -18.48 -24.69 17.20
CA GLU A 536 -18.07 -24.81 18.59
C GLU A 536 -17.26 -26.08 18.83
N TYR A 537 -16.36 -26.03 19.81
CA TYR A 537 -15.60 -27.15 20.30
C TYR A 537 -15.97 -27.44 21.75
N GLY A 538 -16.37 -28.69 22.02
CA GLY A 538 -16.82 -29.12 23.35
C GLY A 538 -16.21 -30.45 23.81
N LEU A 539 -15.16 -30.94 23.14
CA LEU A 539 -14.53 -32.21 23.51
C LEU A 539 -13.45 -32.01 24.59
N GLU A 540 -13.12 -33.11 25.28
CA GLU A 540 -12.09 -33.10 26.34
C GLU A 540 -10.66 -32.88 25.83
N PRO A 541 -10.18 -33.49 24.73
CA PRO A 541 -8.82 -33.25 24.26
C PRO A 541 -8.62 -31.78 23.85
N ALA A 542 -7.42 -31.24 24.02
CA ALA A 542 -7.09 -29.95 23.41
C ALA A 542 -7.18 -30.03 21.88
N ASN A 543 -7.57 -28.92 21.25
CA ASN A 543 -7.54 -28.77 19.78
C ASN A 543 -6.52 -27.71 19.33
N ILE A 544 -5.89 -27.01 20.27
CA ILE A 544 -4.80 -26.08 20.03
C ILE A 544 -3.60 -26.53 20.86
N HIS A 545 -2.53 -26.93 20.19
CA HIS A 545 -1.27 -27.36 20.79
C HIS A 545 -0.18 -26.35 20.49
N ILE A 546 0.36 -25.72 21.53
CA ILE A 546 1.37 -24.65 21.42
C ILE A 546 2.71 -25.19 21.92
N PHE A 547 3.71 -25.19 21.06
CA PHE A 547 5.06 -25.69 21.36
C PHE A 547 6.01 -24.55 21.64
N SER A 548 7.03 -24.81 22.46
CA SER A 548 8.11 -23.85 22.66
C SER A 548 8.82 -23.57 21.34
N ALA A 549 9.31 -22.34 21.19
CA ALA A 549 9.95 -21.89 19.96
C ALA A 549 11.24 -21.15 20.29
N LYS A 550 12.26 -21.37 19.47
CA LYS A 550 13.51 -20.61 19.59
C LYS A 550 13.27 -19.14 19.17
N PRO A 551 14.06 -18.20 19.73
CA PRO A 551 14.06 -16.81 19.31
C PRO A 551 14.16 -16.69 17.78
N PHE A 552 13.19 -16.01 17.20
CA PHE A 552 13.09 -15.78 15.77
C PHE A 552 13.32 -14.29 15.51
N LYS A 553 14.24 -13.94 14.60
CA LYS A 553 14.62 -12.53 14.35
C LYS A 553 13.44 -11.62 13.97
N GLY A 554 12.35 -12.18 13.43
CA GLY A 554 11.15 -11.42 13.08
C GLY A 554 10.20 -11.12 14.25
N TYR A 555 10.43 -11.68 15.45
CA TYR A 555 9.59 -11.45 16.63
C TYR A 555 10.36 -10.80 17.78
N ASP A 556 9.66 -10.08 18.65
CA ASP A 556 10.25 -9.54 19.89
C ASP A 556 10.35 -10.64 20.95
N ASP A 557 11.57 -10.90 21.42
CA ASP A 557 11.88 -11.98 22.36
C ASP A 557 11.12 -11.85 23.69
N VAL A 558 10.90 -10.62 24.16
CA VAL A 558 10.21 -10.34 25.42
C VAL A 558 8.72 -10.64 25.26
N LEU A 559 8.11 -10.18 24.16
CA LEU A 559 6.71 -10.48 23.86
C LEU A 559 6.46 -11.98 23.68
N MET A 560 7.36 -12.67 22.97
CA MET A 560 7.33 -14.12 22.81
C MET A 560 7.35 -14.85 24.16
N THR A 561 8.32 -14.51 25.00
CA THR A 561 8.51 -15.14 26.31
C THR A 561 7.30 -14.91 27.21
N ARG A 562 6.80 -13.67 27.26
CA ARG A 562 5.58 -13.33 28.03
C ARG A 562 4.35 -14.06 27.50
N THR A 563 4.22 -14.19 26.19
CA THR A 563 3.10 -14.91 25.56
C THR A 563 3.12 -16.38 25.98
N TYR A 564 4.26 -17.06 25.83
CA TYR A 564 4.40 -18.46 26.20
C TYR A 564 4.13 -18.68 27.69
N ALA A 565 4.77 -17.89 28.58
CA ALA A 565 4.59 -18.00 30.02
C ALA A 565 3.14 -17.77 30.43
N HIS A 566 2.49 -16.72 29.91
CA HIS A 566 1.10 -16.41 30.24
C HIS A 566 0.13 -17.50 29.81
N LEU A 567 0.29 -18.04 28.59
CA LEU A 567 -0.56 -19.13 28.09
C LEU A 567 -0.37 -20.41 28.91
N LYS A 568 0.88 -20.75 29.23
CA LYS A 568 1.21 -21.94 30.04
C LYS A 568 0.65 -21.84 31.45
N GLU A 569 0.85 -20.71 32.13
CA GLU A 569 0.43 -20.53 33.52
C GLU A 569 -1.08 -20.42 33.67
N ARG A 570 -1.77 -19.81 32.70
CA ARG A 570 -3.17 -19.39 32.88
C ARG A 570 -4.19 -20.18 32.08
N TYR A 571 -3.79 -20.81 30.96
CA TYR A 571 -4.72 -21.41 30.00
C TYR A 571 -4.39 -22.85 29.61
N ASP A 572 -3.30 -23.45 30.10
CA ASP A 572 -3.01 -24.86 29.82
C ASP A 572 -4.12 -25.79 30.33
N GLY A 573 -4.66 -26.62 29.44
CA GLY A 573 -5.81 -27.49 29.69
C GLY A 573 -7.18 -26.79 29.70
N LEU A 574 -7.24 -25.47 29.50
CA LEU A 574 -8.46 -24.68 29.62
C LEU A 574 -8.98 -24.17 28.28
N PHE A 575 -10.26 -23.83 28.26
CA PHE A 575 -10.86 -23.08 27.14
C PHE A 575 -10.47 -21.61 27.24
N MET A 576 -10.23 -21.00 26.08
CA MET A 576 -9.96 -19.57 25.95
C MET A 576 -11.08 -18.89 25.16
N THR A 577 -11.81 -17.98 25.81
CA THR A 577 -12.86 -17.15 25.19
C THR A 577 -12.27 -15.99 24.37
N GLU A 578 -13.09 -15.25 23.64
CA GLU A 578 -12.64 -14.05 22.93
C GLU A 578 -12.29 -12.91 23.93
N GLU A 579 -12.97 -12.84 25.06
CA GLU A 579 -12.67 -11.95 26.18
C GLU A 579 -11.31 -12.27 26.81
N ASP A 580 -11.03 -13.57 27.04
CA ASP A 580 -9.74 -14.03 27.56
C ASP A 580 -8.58 -13.63 26.63
N LYS A 581 -8.80 -13.70 25.30
CA LYS A 581 -7.83 -13.24 24.30
C LYS A 581 -7.54 -11.75 24.44
N GLN A 582 -8.57 -10.91 24.56
CA GLN A 582 -8.37 -9.47 24.80
C GLN A 582 -7.62 -9.20 26.09
N ALA A 583 -7.95 -9.92 27.16
CA ALA A 583 -7.26 -9.80 28.45
C ALA A 583 -5.79 -10.22 28.35
N ALA A 584 -5.49 -11.30 27.62
CA ALA A 584 -4.12 -11.76 27.38
C ALA A 584 -3.29 -10.73 26.62
N ILE A 585 -3.84 -10.10 25.57
CA ILE A 585 -3.15 -9.01 24.84
C ILE A 585 -2.85 -7.85 25.78
N ALA A 586 -3.86 -7.38 26.52
CA ALA A 586 -3.68 -6.28 27.47
C ALA A 586 -2.62 -6.59 28.53
N TYR A 587 -2.51 -7.86 28.98
CA TYR A 587 -1.49 -8.30 29.92
C TYR A 587 -0.09 -8.34 29.29
N ILE A 588 0.06 -8.96 28.11
CA ILE A 588 1.35 -9.18 27.45
C ILE A 588 2.00 -7.85 27.05
N PHE A 589 1.18 -6.87 26.66
CA PHE A 589 1.59 -5.51 26.33
C PHE A 589 1.71 -4.57 27.55
N ARG A 590 1.63 -5.06 28.80
CA ARG A 590 2.00 -4.23 29.97
C ARG A 590 3.50 -3.96 29.99
N ASP A 591 3.91 -2.78 30.46
CA ASP A 591 5.32 -2.37 30.54
C ASP A 591 6.07 -2.57 29.20
N ILE A 592 5.38 -2.29 28.10
CA ILE A 592 5.87 -2.50 26.73
C ILE A 592 7.07 -1.60 26.42
N GLU A 593 7.26 -0.52 27.18
CA GLU A 593 8.30 0.48 27.02
C GLU A 593 9.72 -0.10 27.04
N THR A 594 9.88 -1.27 27.66
CA THR A 594 11.17 -1.99 27.76
C THR A 594 11.46 -2.89 26.56
N THR A 595 10.52 -3.05 25.63
CA THR A 595 10.64 -3.97 24.49
C THR A 595 11.28 -3.32 23.26
N LYS A 596 11.86 -4.15 22.38
CA LYS A 596 12.36 -3.69 21.06
C LYS A 596 11.18 -3.24 20.21
N TYR A 597 10.03 -3.90 20.36
CA TYR A 597 8.76 -3.55 19.74
C TYR A 597 8.40 -2.06 19.96
N TYR A 598 8.29 -1.62 21.22
CA TYR A 598 7.92 -0.24 21.51
C TYR A 598 9.02 0.76 21.15
N THR A 599 10.29 0.38 21.37
CA THR A 599 11.43 1.22 21.00
C THR A 599 11.44 1.52 19.50
N SER A 600 11.21 0.50 18.66
CA SER A 600 11.09 0.63 17.20
C SER A 600 9.92 1.54 16.82
N TYR A 601 8.72 1.27 17.34
CA TYR A 601 7.53 2.09 17.13
C TYR A 601 7.78 3.57 17.46
N LYS A 602 8.32 3.86 18.66
CA LYS A 602 8.54 5.22 19.14
C LYS A 602 9.59 5.96 18.31
N ALA A 603 10.67 5.28 17.92
CA ALA A 603 11.71 5.86 17.08
C ALA A 603 11.16 6.25 15.70
N TYR A 604 10.43 5.34 15.04
CA TYR A 604 9.83 5.58 13.73
C TYR A 604 8.77 6.67 13.76
N LYS A 605 7.89 6.63 14.75
CA LYS A 605 6.88 7.68 14.95
C LYS A 605 7.55 9.05 15.11
N SER A 606 8.54 9.15 15.99
CA SER A 606 9.24 10.41 16.25
C SER A 606 9.92 10.94 14.98
N LEU A 607 10.58 10.07 14.22
CA LEU A 607 11.21 10.42 12.94
C LEU A 607 10.19 11.01 11.95
N LEU A 608 9.03 10.36 11.79
CA LEU A 608 7.99 10.80 10.86
C LEU A 608 7.30 12.09 11.34
N GLU A 609 7.00 12.22 12.63
CA GLU A 609 6.39 13.44 13.21
C GLU A 609 7.33 14.67 13.16
N LEU A 610 8.64 14.46 13.04
CA LEU A 610 9.62 15.52 12.79
C LEU A 610 9.68 15.95 11.32
N GLY A 611 8.90 15.33 10.43
CA GLY A 611 8.81 15.67 9.02
C GLY A 611 9.92 15.06 8.16
N PHE A 612 10.41 13.87 8.53
CA PHE A 612 11.37 13.12 7.72
C PHE A 612 10.90 12.99 6.26
N LYS A 613 11.84 13.20 5.33
CA LYS A 613 11.61 13.10 3.88
C LYS A 613 12.45 11.99 3.28
N ALA A 614 11.80 10.96 2.76
CA ALA A 614 12.42 10.01 1.85
C ALA A 614 12.74 10.70 0.50
N GLN A 615 13.83 10.30 -0.15
CA GLN A 615 14.27 10.85 -1.43
C GLN A 615 13.25 10.59 -2.54
N ASN A 616 12.60 9.42 -2.49
CA ASN A 616 11.59 9.02 -3.47
C ASN A 616 10.61 7.99 -2.88
N ARG A 617 9.56 7.68 -3.65
CA ARG A 617 8.51 6.74 -3.24
C ARG A 617 9.04 5.32 -3.02
N THR A 618 10.07 4.89 -3.76
CA THR A 618 10.65 3.54 -3.62
C THR A 618 11.33 3.39 -2.28
N GLU A 619 12.17 4.36 -1.89
CA GLU A 619 12.79 4.39 -0.55
C GLU A 619 11.73 4.42 0.56
N ALA A 620 10.67 5.23 0.40
CA ALA A 620 9.56 5.24 1.37
C ALA A 620 8.87 3.87 1.50
N GLN A 621 8.69 3.14 0.40
CA GLN A 621 8.14 1.78 0.41
C GLN A 621 9.10 0.78 1.06
N GLU A 622 10.42 0.90 0.82
CA GLU A 622 11.43 0.06 1.47
C GLU A 622 11.47 0.30 2.97
N MET A 623 11.42 1.57 3.40
CA MET A 623 11.34 1.95 4.80
C MET A 623 10.05 1.46 5.45
N PHE A 624 8.88 1.61 4.81
CA PHE A 624 7.61 1.12 5.37
C PHE A 624 7.55 -0.42 5.52
N ARG A 625 8.31 -1.16 4.71
CA ARG A 625 8.29 -2.64 4.72
C ARG A 625 9.38 -3.27 5.59
N HIS A 626 10.13 -2.49 6.37
CA HIS A 626 11.21 -2.90 7.27
C HIS A 626 11.84 -4.27 7.01
N ILE A 627 12.89 -4.26 6.20
CA ILE A 627 13.81 -5.37 5.96
C ILE A 627 13.13 -6.61 5.35
N ALA A 628 12.73 -6.45 4.10
CA ALA A 628 12.95 -7.49 3.14
C ALA A 628 13.23 -6.83 1.80
N PHE A 629 14.48 -6.93 1.35
CA PHE A 629 14.73 -6.83 -0.08
C PHE A 629 13.95 -7.97 -0.75
N ASN A 630 12.69 -7.70 -1.08
CA ASN A 630 11.78 -8.67 -1.63
C ASN A 630 12.05 -8.68 -3.13
N TYR A 631 13.03 -9.48 -3.53
CA TYR A 631 13.38 -9.64 -4.93
C TYR A 631 12.33 -10.50 -5.60
N CYS A 632 11.85 -10.05 -6.75
CA CYS A 632 11.10 -10.92 -7.64
C CYS A 632 12.10 -11.78 -8.40
N VAL A 633 12.13 -13.08 -8.11
CA VAL A 633 13.10 -13.99 -8.71
C VAL A 633 12.43 -15.13 -9.46
N ILE A 634 13.13 -15.69 -10.44
CA ILE A 634 12.83 -16.99 -11.05
C ILE A 634 13.89 -17.98 -10.52
N PRO A 635 13.51 -19.08 -9.85
CA PRO A 635 14.47 -20.10 -9.43
C PRO A 635 15.23 -20.66 -10.63
N ARG A 636 16.56 -20.80 -10.54
CA ARG A 636 17.37 -21.35 -11.64
C ARG A 636 16.84 -22.68 -12.20
N PRO A 637 16.42 -23.67 -11.38
CA PRO A 637 15.84 -24.91 -11.91
C PRO A 637 14.56 -24.69 -12.72
N VAL A 638 13.69 -23.75 -12.29
CA VAL A 638 12.46 -23.39 -13.01
C VAL A 638 12.80 -22.66 -14.31
N TYR A 639 13.76 -21.73 -14.27
CA TYR A 639 14.24 -21.04 -15.47
C TYR A 639 14.78 -22.04 -16.49
N ASN A 640 15.63 -22.99 -16.07
CA ASN A 640 16.21 -23.98 -16.98
C ASN A 640 15.15 -24.91 -17.57
N ALA A 641 14.16 -25.34 -16.78
CA ALA A 641 13.09 -26.21 -17.25
C ALA A 641 12.13 -25.51 -18.23
N CYS A 642 11.94 -24.19 -18.08
CA CYS A 642 10.98 -23.40 -18.84
C CYS A 642 11.65 -22.30 -19.69
N GLU A 643 12.94 -22.44 -20.02
CA GLU A 643 13.73 -21.35 -20.63
C GLU A 643 13.12 -20.87 -21.94
N LYS A 644 12.68 -21.81 -22.78
CA LYS A 644 12.03 -21.52 -24.05
C LYS A 644 10.76 -20.69 -23.87
N GLU A 645 9.85 -21.15 -23.01
CA GLU A 645 8.58 -20.45 -22.72
C GLU A 645 8.81 -19.05 -22.15
N ILE A 646 9.76 -18.91 -21.21
CA ILE A 646 10.11 -17.63 -20.59
C ILE A 646 10.70 -16.68 -21.65
N THR A 647 11.59 -17.18 -22.51
CA THR A 647 12.23 -16.37 -23.56
C THR A 647 11.23 -15.93 -24.63
N GLU A 648 10.33 -16.82 -25.07
CA GLU A 648 9.24 -16.49 -26.01
C GLU A 648 8.27 -15.46 -25.42
N THR A 649 7.94 -15.63 -24.13
CA THR A 649 7.10 -14.68 -23.38
C THR A 649 7.77 -13.30 -23.31
N LEU A 650 9.06 -13.24 -22.98
CA LEU A 650 9.83 -11.99 -22.95
C LEU A 650 9.96 -11.34 -24.33
N GLY A 651 10.16 -12.15 -25.37
CA GLY A 651 10.14 -11.70 -26.76
C GLY A 651 8.81 -11.02 -27.12
N THR A 652 7.68 -11.63 -26.73
CA THR A 652 6.34 -11.05 -26.91
C THR A 652 6.17 -9.74 -26.12
N ILE A 653 6.70 -9.68 -24.89
CA ILE A 653 6.63 -8.48 -24.05
C ILE A 653 7.36 -7.30 -24.70
N GLU A 654 8.52 -7.57 -25.31
CA GLU A 654 9.44 -6.54 -25.82
C GLU A 654 9.27 -6.24 -27.33
N ALA A 655 8.57 -7.10 -28.06
CA ALA A 655 8.34 -6.93 -29.49
C ALA A 655 7.50 -5.69 -29.83
N ARG A 656 7.87 -5.03 -30.93
CA ARG A 656 7.12 -3.91 -31.53
C ARG A 656 5.94 -4.45 -32.32
N GLY A 657 4.79 -3.77 -32.28
CA GLY A 657 3.60 -4.15 -33.04
C GLY A 657 2.75 -5.29 -32.44
N VAL A 658 3.15 -5.87 -31.30
CA VAL A 658 2.30 -6.81 -30.55
C VAL A 658 1.12 -6.07 -29.94
N SER A 659 -0.06 -6.70 -30.00
CA SER A 659 -1.28 -6.17 -29.39
C SER A 659 -1.08 -5.93 -27.90
N PHE A 660 -1.81 -4.98 -27.34
CA PHE A 660 -1.75 -4.69 -25.93
C PHE A 660 -2.11 -5.93 -25.08
N ASP A 661 -3.17 -6.64 -25.47
CA ASP A 661 -3.70 -7.81 -24.77
C ASP A 661 -2.69 -8.96 -24.76
N ASP A 662 -2.05 -9.24 -25.89
CA ASP A 662 -1.04 -10.30 -25.98
C ASP A 662 0.19 -9.96 -25.15
N ARG A 663 0.62 -8.69 -25.17
CA ARG A 663 1.71 -8.21 -24.30
C ARG A 663 1.36 -8.36 -22.82
N LEU A 664 0.10 -8.14 -22.47
CA LEU A 664 -0.38 -8.22 -21.09
C LEU A 664 -0.51 -9.67 -20.62
N ARG A 665 -1.09 -10.55 -21.45
CA ARG A 665 -1.11 -12.01 -21.24
C ARG A 665 0.30 -12.56 -21.08
N ALA A 666 1.25 -12.09 -21.90
CA ALA A 666 2.65 -12.49 -21.78
C ALA A 666 3.26 -12.04 -20.42
N LYS A 667 3.01 -10.80 -19.97
CA LYS A 667 3.44 -10.38 -18.61
C LYS A 667 2.84 -11.25 -17.51
N ALA A 668 1.56 -11.58 -17.60
CA ALA A 668 0.88 -12.45 -16.65
C ALA A 668 1.46 -13.88 -16.67
N ALA A 669 1.77 -14.41 -17.86
CA ALA A 669 2.42 -15.70 -18.03
C ALA A 669 3.82 -15.73 -17.40
N LEU A 670 4.65 -14.70 -17.63
CA LEU A 670 5.99 -14.61 -17.03
C LEU A 670 5.93 -14.69 -15.50
N ARG A 671 4.94 -14.04 -14.87
CA ARG A 671 4.81 -14.01 -13.40
C ARG A 671 4.51 -15.37 -12.79
N GLN A 672 3.93 -16.30 -13.55
CA GLN A 672 3.67 -17.68 -13.11
C GLN A 672 4.95 -18.41 -12.66
N TYR A 673 6.10 -18.03 -13.23
CA TYR A 673 7.42 -18.59 -12.92
C TYR A 673 8.18 -17.81 -11.83
N THR A 674 7.60 -16.73 -11.31
CA THR A 674 8.27 -15.84 -10.35
C THR A 674 7.82 -16.06 -8.92
N VAL A 675 8.69 -15.71 -7.98
CA VAL A 675 8.44 -15.72 -6.52
C VAL A 675 9.12 -14.53 -5.88
N GLY A 676 8.47 -13.94 -4.87
CA GLY A 676 9.08 -12.92 -4.02
C GLY A 676 9.92 -13.59 -2.94
N VAL A 677 11.21 -13.25 -2.86
CA VAL A 677 12.12 -13.77 -1.83
C VAL A 677 12.82 -12.64 -1.09
N GLN A 678 12.97 -12.81 0.22
CA GLN A 678 13.69 -11.88 1.08
C GLN A 678 15.16 -12.28 1.15
N LEU A 679 16.09 -11.51 0.56
CA LEU A 679 17.51 -11.85 0.52
C LEU A 679 18.39 -10.84 1.28
N PHE A 680 19.37 -11.36 2.03
CA PHE A 680 20.41 -10.56 2.68
C PHE A 680 21.57 -10.17 1.73
N ASP A 681 21.89 -11.00 0.73
CA ASP A 681 23.01 -10.79 -0.22
C ASP A 681 22.55 -10.96 -1.69
N ARG A 682 22.98 -10.05 -2.57
CA ARG A 682 22.70 -10.04 -4.01
C ARG A 682 23.57 -11.01 -4.82
N LYS A 683 24.64 -11.59 -4.26
CA LYS A 683 25.60 -12.44 -5.00
C LYS A 683 24.96 -13.60 -5.77
N ARG A 684 23.82 -14.11 -5.31
CA ARG A 684 23.10 -15.22 -5.97
C ARG A 684 22.11 -14.78 -7.05
N LEU A 685 21.93 -13.47 -7.23
CA LEU A 685 21.04 -12.91 -8.24
C LEU A 685 21.80 -12.70 -9.55
N MET A 686 21.23 -13.24 -10.62
CA MET A 686 21.72 -13.03 -11.98
C MET A 686 20.63 -12.32 -12.79
N ASN A 687 21.01 -11.34 -13.61
CA ASN A 687 20.06 -10.72 -14.53
C ASN A 687 19.59 -11.75 -15.56
N VAL A 688 18.31 -11.64 -15.97
CA VAL A 688 17.81 -12.35 -17.15
C VAL A 688 18.48 -11.72 -18.38
N ALA A 689 19.32 -12.48 -19.08
CA ALA A 689 20.09 -11.97 -20.22
C ALA A 689 19.16 -11.47 -21.34
N GLY A 690 19.53 -10.36 -21.98
CA GLY A 690 18.83 -9.85 -23.16
C GLY A 690 17.47 -9.16 -22.94
N SER A 691 16.91 -9.16 -21.72
CA SER A 691 15.59 -8.55 -21.46
C SER A 691 15.66 -7.17 -20.82
N ALA A 692 15.19 -6.15 -21.54
CA ALA A 692 15.01 -4.80 -21.02
C ALA A 692 13.84 -4.69 -20.02
N TYR A 693 12.82 -5.54 -20.17
CA TYR A 693 11.67 -5.62 -19.27
C TYR A 693 12.07 -6.14 -17.89
N CYS A 694 12.77 -7.27 -17.81
CA CYS A 694 13.23 -7.83 -16.53
C CYS A 694 14.14 -6.85 -15.78
N LYS A 695 15.06 -6.18 -16.49
CA LYS A 695 15.94 -5.15 -15.91
C LYS A 695 15.15 -3.98 -15.31
N ARG A 696 14.13 -3.47 -16.02
CA ARG A 696 13.27 -2.36 -15.55
C ARG A 696 12.39 -2.74 -14.37
N ASN A 697 11.97 -4.00 -14.28
CA ASN A 697 11.06 -4.50 -13.24
C ASN A 697 11.79 -5.27 -12.13
N SER A 698 13.12 -5.24 -12.12
CA SER A 698 13.97 -5.92 -11.14
C SER A 698 13.64 -7.42 -10.99
N ILE A 699 13.36 -8.09 -12.10
CA ILE A 699 13.16 -9.54 -12.15
C ILE A 699 14.51 -10.20 -12.43
N CYS A 700 14.96 -11.05 -11.51
CA CYS A 700 16.26 -11.73 -11.58
C CYS A 700 16.10 -13.26 -11.55
N ILE A 701 17.15 -13.98 -11.91
CA ILE A 701 17.27 -15.42 -11.66
C ILE A 701 18.01 -15.59 -10.33
N ILE A 702 17.51 -16.47 -9.45
CA ILE A 702 18.24 -16.86 -8.24
C ILE A 702 18.97 -18.19 -8.47
N ASN A 703 20.29 -18.17 -8.23
CA ASN A 703 21.18 -19.31 -8.37
C ASN A 703 21.38 -20.06 -7.03
N ASP A 704 22.00 -21.25 -7.12
CA ASP A 704 22.38 -22.08 -5.97
C ASP A 704 21.20 -22.47 -5.07
N VAL A 705 20.08 -22.75 -5.71
CA VAL A 705 18.83 -23.21 -5.11
C VAL A 705 18.32 -24.46 -5.81
N THR A 706 17.61 -25.31 -5.07
CA THR A 706 16.69 -26.30 -5.64
C THR A 706 15.27 -25.74 -5.64
N TYR A 707 14.42 -26.35 -6.45
CA TYR A 707 13.00 -26.05 -6.48
C TYR A 707 12.20 -27.32 -6.75
N SER A 708 11.13 -27.53 -5.98
CA SER A 708 10.15 -28.60 -6.22
C SER A 708 8.72 -28.10 -5.98
N PHE A 709 7.73 -28.77 -6.56
CA PHE A 709 6.33 -28.47 -6.27
C PHE A 709 6.00 -28.79 -4.81
N GLU A 710 6.66 -29.78 -4.22
CA GLU A 710 6.44 -30.23 -2.86
C GLU A 710 6.98 -29.22 -1.84
N LYS A 711 8.22 -28.77 -2.01
CA LYS A 711 8.97 -27.96 -1.03
C LYS A 711 9.26 -26.51 -1.39
N GLY A 712 9.04 -26.11 -2.64
CA GLY A 712 9.34 -24.76 -3.11
C GLY A 712 10.85 -24.54 -3.18
N ILE A 713 11.31 -23.29 -2.98
CA ILE A 713 12.74 -22.98 -2.97
C ILE A 713 13.42 -23.51 -1.71
N GLU A 714 14.51 -24.26 -1.90
CA GLU A 714 15.49 -24.61 -0.86
C GLU A 714 16.88 -24.09 -1.24
N LEU A 715 17.71 -23.74 -0.25
CA LEU A 715 19.10 -23.33 -0.48
C LEU A 715 20.00 -24.57 -0.58
N ASN A 716 20.91 -24.59 -1.54
CA ASN A 716 21.98 -25.59 -1.55
C ASN A 716 22.99 -25.25 -0.45
N GLU A 717 23.18 -26.16 0.52
CA GLU A 717 23.99 -25.95 1.74
C GLU A 717 25.49 -25.68 1.51
N ALA A 718 25.98 -25.80 0.27
CA ALA A 718 27.40 -25.73 -0.06
C ALA A 718 28.06 -24.33 0.08
N VAL A 719 27.31 -23.24 0.32
CA VAL A 719 27.89 -21.88 0.43
C VAL A 719 27.18 -21.02 1.48
N GLY A 720 27.57 -21.15 2.75
CA GLY A 720 27.39 -20.14 3.81
C GLY A 720 25.98 -19.97 4.40
N ALA A 721 25.91 -19.82 5.73
CA ALA A 721 24.68 -19.60 6.49
C ALA A 721 24.04 -18.22 6.21
N GLY A 722 22.70 -18.17 6.07
CA GLY A 722 21.90 -16.95 6.27
C GLY A 722 21.54 -16.12 5.03
N VAL A 723 21.08 -16.74 3.94
CA VAL A 723 20.72 -16.02 2.69
C VAL A 723 19.28 -15.49 2.70
N PHE A 724 18.34 -16.27 3.22
CA PHE A 724 16.96 -15.83 3.40
C PHE A 724 16.77 -15.25 4.80
N ILE A 725 15.95 -14.21 4.92
CA ILE A 725 15.32 -13.90 6.20
C ILE A 725 14.30 -15.03 6.41
N ASP A 726 14.49 -15.79 7.48
CA ASP A 726 13.61 -16.91 7.80
C ASP A 726 12.17 -16.46 8.05
#